data_AF-A0AB33CMU5-F1
#
_entry.id   AF-A0AB33CMU5-F1
#
_cell.length_a   1.000
_cell.length_b   1.000
_cell.length_c   1.000
_cell.angle_alpha   90.00
_cell.angle_beta   90.00
_cell.angle_gamma   90.00
#
_symmetry.space_group_name_H-M   'P 1'
#
loop_
_entity.id
_entity.type
_entity.pdbx_description
1 polymer ?
#
loop_
_entity_poly.entity_id
_entity_poly.type
_entity_poly.pdbx_seq_one_letter_code
_entity_poly.pdbx_strand_id
1 'polypeptide(L)'
;MPAAFLPWLILLLITCPSLAWSQSSLECPLPPSSTRCAPAAALGEQGEPAADMGLLNPVDLLSGQKYQSDTDLPLSQAWPLLQLQRHWNGWGRNPTPTLGHTGWALSYDLQLRQQGHALFMPDGRQTRLYPPAHVQSKGWFWQGPNGLILRFDEQGWLIHVRVSTQQWLDIERFPGTHPQAYAVKTVRNHLGQTLVFEWQSQVQEQASPQGQGQNQAQVQTPRQAQSHTKTRPLANVTTAVRAAETAATATVAMAMVTTTPTATATATATAISIKTPAGPFRLLLEQHDQQVWLAGVSRPDGMQRLYHPAPAPWSNRLGGSSLQAPGQAAQSVQQWEYDTQGRVSRLISHAFNQDWTAHYGPNLSEWSIGTERHRFHYRDYQGQQRLQKLESRLCEDCPAYSTRWQYDPQGRWLQAGPWTAQRRTNGTVSRLEQKQGGWGSLSLGLDEKGRLQRWASSQHGSEARYWSPDGKLTRIDYAEEGSLQIHYDQQGRLSRLEHQQGHEVERSELDWLGPGALRIRHPTETQWLKLRSGLLQERRLERSHSPGQNWTDRFEYDEQRRLTLHSLPEGGQLRYRWDAHGRLQSLEWIQQTGQVQTVIHAQEVGYAWGNGLQLISHANSTGQAVDAMLLQPDGKPAWTQTRRLDAQGNVLEDRHDYPLLQQIRHWFLHYDAQNRMIALRQGKTESEQWLAWSHSGALAARYPKPAASIQRSSTGTAKAVGALNLDYGPNRRLRRVHTANSTLVEYRHDAFGQRIWRKQGNQERAFFFHGQQLMAELDLAAAPGQLISRRYLYAGLTPVGMIVYQPDGQGQLYYLHSDLMGAVRLISDHQTRPIWAADLNPLGKAEPLLETLEFNLRLPGQYAESATGWHDNLLRTYLPDRGHYLEADPLGPWPHTQAVGYAQQQPLRHIDPTGLLLFAFDGTRQAPITNSNVWKLSQLYQDGAVHYSEGPGNPVSTDLDALTAWRAGRILEAQWNRFLNRMQEQGPAARAVPVDLLGFSRGAALARDFSNRILDYTQQGWFVLNDPQRGAIRACITPRFLGLFDTVAQFGLGGWSNSQYRLGVSQAWNWVAHAVAMHEHRVLFPLSGLAQAMNTVEMPFIGAHSQIGGGVLPDDNSISDLDKVALAWMHWQATAAGLTLAELPQTDLQIRHPILQDMRTPGLRLSTQGVRRVDYHGQGQDLLYQDSHPALGRQVRNTLENLITRFNDWRLRGDNQVGWVDMDAYDAWLHNHLGWER
;
A
#
# COMPACT_ATOMS: atom_id res chain seq x y z
N MET A 1 17.91 66.33 -0.27
CA MET A 1 17.66 65.91 -1.66
C MET A 1 18.73 66.55 -2.55
N PRO A 2 19.18 65.93 -3.66
CA PRO A 2 19.48 64.51 -3.86
C PRO A 2 20.92 64.27 -4.40
N ALA A 3 21.47 63.06 -4.24
CA ALA A 3 22.80 62.60 -4.72
C ALA A 3 22.87 61.05 -4.61
N ALA A 4 23.66 60.26 -5.33
CA ALA A 4 24.52 60.42 -6.53
C ALA A 4 24.59 59.06 -7.30
N PHE A 5 25.33 58.94 -8.42
CA PHE A 5 25.29 57.76 -9.33
C PHE A 5 26.66 57.18 -9.77
N LEU A 6 26.64 55.87 -10.06
CA LEU A 6 27.60 54.91 -10.67
C LEU A 6 28.94 55.37 -11.32
N PRO A 7 29.98 54.53 -11.13
CA PRO A 7 30.73 53.78 -12.18
C PRO A 7 30.27 52.29 -12.24
N TRP A 8 30.60 51.37 -13.17
CA TRP A 8 31.53 51.20 -14.32
C TRP A 8 32.95 50.58 -14.12
N LEU A 9 33.15 49.37 -14.71
CA LEU A 9 34.36 48.66 -15.26
C LEU A 9 34.34 47.14 -14.90
N ILE A 10 34.75 46.17 -15.74
CA ILE A 10 34.94 46.09 -17.22
C ILE A 10 35.02 44.62 -17.72
N LEU A 11 34.60 44.34 -18.97
CA LEU A 11 34.72 43.06 -19.75
C LEU A 11 34.07 41.78 -19.14
N LEU A 12 33.67 40.73 -19.89
CA LEU A 12 33.81 40.38 -21.32
C LEU A 12 32.53 39.65 -21.84
N LEU A 13 32.31 39.58 -23.16
CA LEU A 13 31.07 39.11 -23.81
C LEU A 13 30.95 37.58 -23.99
N ILE A 14 29.74 37.02 -23.83
CA ILE A 14 29.08 36.00 -24.70
C ILE A 14 27.54 36.24 -24.66
N THR A 15 26.81 35.83 -25.71
CA THR A 15 25.35 36.06 -25.94
C THR A 15 24.44 34.83 -25.67
N CYS A 16 23.11 35.08 -25.65
CA CYS A 16 21.96 34.15 -25.58
C CYS A 16 22.01 32.88 -26.47
N PRO A 17 21.15 31.82 -26.28
CA PRO A 17 19.80 31.89 -25.67
C PRO A 17 19.26 30.70 -24.81
N SER A 18 18.11 30.97 -24.17
CA SER A 18 16.92 30.11 -23.87
C SER A 18 16.99 28.60 -23.45
N LEU A 19 16.47 28.35 -22.23
CA LEU A 19 15.40 27.38 -21.88
C LEU A 19 15.51 25.85 -22.18
N ALA A 20 15.91 25.07 -21.16
CA ALA A 20 15.35 23.75 -20.77
C ALA A 20 15.96 23.34 -19.40
N TRP A 21 15.26 23.44 -18.26
CA TRP A 21 14.31 22.44 -17.70
C TRP A 21 14.89 21.01 -17.58
N SER A 22 15.62 20.73 -16.49
CA SER A 22 15.99 19.37 -16.07
C SER A 22 15.23 18.97 -14.80
N GLN A 23 14.57 17.81 -14.79
CA GLN A 23 13.75 17.34 -13.68
C GLN A 23 14.60 16.69 -12.58
N SER A 24 14.41 17.08 -11.32
CA SER A 24 14.91 16.33 -10.15
C SER A 24 13.83 15.39 -9.64
N SER A 25 14.09 14.08 -9.70
CA SER A 25 13.14 13.03 -9.33
C SER A 25 12.94 12.94 -7.80
N LEU A 26 11.68 12.99 -7.38
CA LEU A 26 11.27 12.73 -6.00
C LEU A 26 11.21 11.20 -5.76
N GLU A 27 12.26 10.61 -5.22
CA GLU A 27 12.17 9.30 -4.56
C GLU A 27 11.76 9.47 -3.09
N CYS A 28 11.04 8.49 -2.55
CA CYS A 28 10.57 8.52 -1.16
C CYS A 28 11.59 7.82 -0.28
N PRO A 29 12.22 8.48 0.71
CA PRO A 29 13.30 7.81 1.43
C PRO A 29 12.72 6.75 2.35
N LEU A 30 12.90 5.51 1.90
CA LEU A 30 12.34 4.30 2.47
C LEU A 30 12.58 4.23 4.00
N PRO A 31 11.54 3.93 4.79
CA PRO A 31 11.62 3.13 5.97
C PRO A 31 11.51 1.65 5.49
N PRO A 32 11.67 0.65 6.34
CA PRO A 32 12.83 -0.16 5.99
C PRO A 32 12.53 -1.67 5.98
N SER A 33 13.45 -2.48 5.45
CA SER A 33 13.33 -3.93 5.49
C SER A 33 13.69 -4.49 6.88
N SER A 34 12.71 -5.09 7.57
CA SER A 34 12.96 -5.97 8.72
C SER A 34 13.57 -7.26 8.18
N THR A 35 14.90 -7.30 8.06
CA THR A 35 15.58 -8.33 7.27
C THR A 35 15.37 -9.73 7.85
N ARG A 36 14.69 -10.60 7.10
CA ARG A 36 15.10 -12.01 6.99
C ARG A 36 15.80 -12.20 5.65
N CYS A 37 17.05 -12.64 5.70
CA CYS A 37 17.71 -13.16 4.51
C CYS A 37 17.07 -14.52 4.17
N ALA A 38 16.56 -14.67 2.94
CA ALA A 38 16.32 -16.00 2.40
C ALA A 38 17.64 -16.80 2.40
N PRO A 39 17.62 -18.12 2.72
CA PRO A 39 18.82 -18.94 2.66
C PRO A 39 19.27 -19.07 1.21
N ALA A 40 20.39 -18.42 0.87
CA ALA A 40 20.95 -18.39 -0.49
C ALA A 40 21.59 -19.72 -0.96
N ALA A 41 21.09 -20.84 -0.43
CA ALA A 41 21.19 -22.17 -1.02
C ALA A 41 20.05 -22.43 -2.03
N ALA A 42 18.93 -21.69 -1.97
CA ALA A 42 17.75 -21.91 -2.81
C ALA A 42 17.79 -21.21 -4.18
N LEU A 43 18.90 -20.56 -4.56
CA LEU A 43 19.10 -19.99 -5.90
C LEU A 43 19.48 -21.07 -6.92
N GLY A 44 18.55 -21.98 -7.19
CA GLY A 44 18.57 -22.83 -8.38
C GLY A 44 17.96 -22.07 -9.56
N GLU A 45 18.83 -21.45 -10.39
CA GLU A 45 18.54 -21.03 -11.77
C GLU A 45 17.23 -20.25 -12.05
N GLN A 46 16.69 -19.49 -11.10
CA GLN A 46 15.62 -18.54 -11.45
C GLN A 46 16.19 -17.47 -12.40
N GLY A 47 15.63 -17.41 -13.61
CA GLY A 47 16.05 -16.54 -14.70
C GLY A 47 15.95 -15.05 -14.37
N GLU A 48 16.26 -14.20 -15.34
CA GLU A 48 16.16 -12.75 -15.13
C GLU A 48 14.73 -12.29 -14.84
N PRO A 49 14.54 -11.23 -14.04
CA PRO A 49 13.23 -10.67 -13.76
C PRO A 49 12.53 -10.28 -15.07
N ALA A 50 11.25 -10.64 -15.20
CA ALA A 50 10.45 -10.26 -16.35
C ALA A 50 10.43 -8.73 -16.49
N ALA A 51 10.69 -8.26 -17.71
CA ALA A 51 10.97 -6.85 -17.98
C ALA A 51 9.70 -5.98 -18.05
N ASP A 52 8.99 -5.86 -16.92
CA ASP A 52 7.77 -5.06 -16.81
C ASP A 52 8.06 -3.62 -16.35
N MET A 53 8.74 -2.86 -17.21
CA MET A 53 8.67 -1.39 -17.12
C MET A 53 7.33 -0.96 -17.73
N GLY A 54 6.34 -0.68 -16.87
CA GLY A 54 4.93 -0.46 -17.21
C GLY A 54 4.58 0.70 -18.16
N LEU A 55 5.58 1.35 -18.77
CA LEU A 55 5.42 2.31 -19.86
C LEU A 55 5.51 1.63 -21.24
N LEU A 56 6.16 0.47 -21.35
CA LEU A 56 6.44 -0.22 -22.63
C LEU A 56 5.34 -1.19 -23.08
N ASN A 57 4.47 -1.63 -22.17
CA ASN A 57 3.30 -2.49 -22.41
C ASN A 57 3.61 -3.77 -23.23
N PRO A 58 4.04 -4.84 -22.56
CA PRO A 58 5.46 -5.15 -22.43
C PRO A 58 6.18 -5.32 -23.78
N VAL A 59 7.35 -4.70 -23.85
CA VAL A 59 8.41 -5.00 -24.82
C VAL A 59 9.60 -5.54 -24.02
N ASP A 60 10.07 -6.73 -24.38
CA ASP A 60 11.19 -7.35 -23.68
C ASP A 60 12.51 -6.55 -23.86
N LEU A 61 13.18 -6.20 -22.76
CA LEU A 61 14.34 -5.29 -22.78
C LEU A 61 15.61 -5.90 -23.40
N LEU A 62 15.66 -7.23 -23.61
CA LEU A 62 16.80 -7.95 -24.17
C LEU A 62 16.57 -8.36 -25.64
N SER A 63 15.35 -8.76 -25.99
CA SER A 63 14.99 -9.34 -27.28
C SER A 63 14.02 -8.49 -28.13
N GLY A 64 13.37 -7.47 -27.54
CA GLY A 64 12.44 -6.58 -28.23
C GLY A 64 11.15 -7.22 -28.75
N GLN A 65 10.75 -8.38 -28.22
CA GLN A 65 9.45 -8.98 -28.51
C GLN A 65 8.32 -8.15 -27.89
N LYS A 66 7.28 -7.84 -28.67
CA LYS A 66 6.03 -7.21 -28.21
C LYS A 66 4.95 -8.26 -27.96
N TYR A 67 4.23 -8.09 -26.86
CA TYR A 67 3.00 -8.81 -26.51
C TYR A 67 1.88 -7.81 -26.17
N GLN A 68 0.61 -8.16 -26.38
CA GLN A 68 -0.55 -7.32 -26.06
C GLN A 68 -1.71 -8.19 -25.55
N SER A 69 -2.52 -7.67 -24.63
CA SER A 69 -3.74 -8.34 -24.15
C SER A 69 -4.84 -7.32 -23.84
N ASP A 70 -6.02 -7.54 -24.42
CA ASP A 70 -7.19 -6.68 -24.28
C ASP A 70 -8.39 -7.50 -23.78
N THR A 71 -9.15 -7.00 -22.79
CA THR A 71 -10.36 -7.66 -22.27
C THR A 71 -11.60 -6.81 -22.56
N ASP A 72 -12.50 -7.35 -23.38
CA ASP A 72 -13.72 -6.69 -23.84
C ASP A 72 -14.93 -7.00 -22.93
N LEU A 73 -15.07 -8.27 -22.53
CA LEU A 73 -16.07 -8.73 -21.55
C LEU A 73 -15.35 -9.42 -20.39
N PRO A 74 -15.21 -8.78 -19.22
CA PRO A 74 -14.60 -9.39 -18.04
C PRO A 74 -15.55 -10.40 -17.37
N LEU A 75 -14.95 -11.31 -16.59
CA LEU A 75 -15.65 -12.30 -15.78
C LEU A 75 -16.49 -11.64 -14.67
N SER A 76 -17.68 -12.18 -14.42
CA SER A 76 -18.63 -11.79 -13.36
C SER A 76 -19.60 -12.95 -13.02
N GLN A 77 -20.37 -12.92 -11.92
CA GLN A 77 -21.50 -13.87 -11.71
C GLN A 77 -22.66 -13.62 -12.69
N ALA A 78 -22.74 -12.44 -13.32
CA ALA A 78 -23.79 -12.21 -14.31
C ALA A 78 -23.54 -13.13 -15.53
N TRP A 79 -22.31 -13.61 -15.71
CA TRP A 79 -21.88 -14.54 -16.75
C TRP A 79 -20.58 -15.29 -16.37
N PRO A 80 -20.57 -16.19 -15.36
CA PRO A 80 -19.35 -16.80 -14.85
C PRO A 80 -18.73 -17.74 -15.87
N LEU A 81 -17.40 -17.76 -15.91
CA LEU A 81 -16.55 -18.42 -16.92
C LEU A 81 -16.69 -17.86 -18.35
N LEU A 82 -17.70 -17.04 -18.65
CA LEU A 82 -17.86 -16.39 -19.95
C LEU A 82 -17.04 -15.08 -19.94
N GLN A 83 -16.02 -15.03 -20.79
CA GLN A 83 -15.09 -13.92 -20.90
C GLN A 83 -14.79 -13.67 -22.38
N LEU A 84 -14.66 -12.42 -22.77
CA LEU A 84 -14.12 -12.03 -24.08
C LEU A 84 -12.80 -11.32 -23.81
N GLN A 85 -11.70 -12.07 -23.86
CA GLN A 85 -10.33 -11.57 -23.78
C GLN A 85 -9.54 -12.04 -24.99
N ARG A 86 -8.69 -11.15 -25.49
CA ARG A 86 -7.89 -11.29 -26.71
C ARG A 86 -6.42 -11.06 -26.41
N HIS A 87 -5.59 -11.90 -26.97
CA HIS A 87 -4.13 -11.86 -26.83
C HIS A 87 -3.50 -11.67 -28.22
N TRP A 88 -2.37 -10.97 -28.29
CA TRP A 88 -1.57 -10.83 -29.50
C TRP A 88 -0.08 -10.98 -29.19
N ASN A 89 0.64 -11.71 -30.05
CA ASN A 89 2.09 -11.96 -29.92
C ASN A 89 2.81 -11.77 -31.27
N GLY A 90 3.82 -10.90 -31.30
CA GLY A 90 4.56 -10.54 -32.52
C GLY A 90 5.43 -11.63 -33.15
N TRP A 91 5.57 -12.80 -32.51
CA TRP A 91 6.27 -13.98 -33.05
C TRP A 91 5.30 -15.16 -33.32
N GLY A 92 4.00 -14.90 -33.47
CA GLY A 92 2.90 -15.88 -33.50
C GLY A 92 3.20 -17.23 -34.16
N ARG A 93 3.21 -18.31 -33.36
CA ARG A 93 3.47 -19.70 -33.81
C ARG A 93 2.22 -20.61 -33.85
N ASN A 94 1.02 -20.03 -33.74
CA ASN A 94 -0.26 -20.73 -33.84
C ASN A 94 -1.14 -20.10 -34.93
N PRO A 95 -1.55 -20.85 -35.97
CA PRO A 95 -2.77 -20.52 -36.71
C PRO A 95 -3.98 -20.67 -35.77
N THR A 96 -4.62 -19.54 -35.44
CA THR A 96 -5.85 -19.47 -34.65
C THR A 96 -7.09 -19.40 -35.55
N PRO A 97 -8.17 -20.16 -35.28
CA PRO A 97 -9.33 -20.22 -36.16
C PRO A 97 -10.34 -19.10 -35.90
N THR A 98 -10.37 -18.51 -34.70
CA THR A 98 -11.48 -17.63 -34.27
C THR A 98 -11.24 -16.14 -34.55
N LEU A 99 -9.99 -15.68 -34.72
CA LEU A 99 -9.64 -14.27 -35.00
C LEU A 99 -8.74 -14.08 -36.24
N GLY A 100 -8.65 -15.09 -37.10
CA GLY A 100 -7.69 -15.12 -38.20
C GLY A 100 -6.27 -15.47 -37.75
N HIS A 101 -5.31 -15.41 -38.68
CA HIS A 101 -4.00 -16.07 -38.51
C HIS A 101 -2.83 -15.12 -38.17
N THR A 102 -3.09 -13.83 -37.95
CA THR A 102 -2.08 -12.78 -37.73
C THR A 102 -1.68 -12.60 -36.26
N GLY A 103 -1.57 -13.70 -35.51
CA GLY A 103 -1.13 -13.70 -34.11
C GLY A 103 -2.15 -13.21 -33.07
N TRP A 104 -3.37 -12.85 -33.46
CA TRP A 104 -4.49 -12.63 -32.52
C TRP A 104 -5.16 -13.95 -32.12
N ALA A 105 -5.48 -14.11 -30.83
CA ALA A 105 -6.11 -15.29 -30.27
C ALA A 105 -7.14 -14.92 -29.18
N LEU A 106 -8.28 -15.63 -29.10
CA LEU A 106 -9.12 -15.57 -27.91
C LEU A 106 -8.53 -16.42 -26.79
N SER A 107 -8.84 -16.10 -25.53
CA SER A 107 -8.53 -16.97 -24.38
C SER A 107 -9.11 -18.39 -24.51
N TYR A 108 -10.08 -18.60 -25.40
CA TYR A 108 -10.64 -19.90 -25.76
C TYR A 108 -9.85 -20.69 -26.83
N ASP A 109 -8.94 -20.06 -27.59
CA ASP A 109 -8.18 -20.71 -28.68
C ASP A 109 -6.95 -21.49 -28.18
N LEU A 110 -7.12 -22.21 -27.07
CA LEU A 110 -6.12 -23.09 -26.47
C LEU A 110 -5.99 -24.38 -27.30
N GLN A 111 -4.77 -24.70 -27.74
CA GLN A 111 -4.51 -25.93 -28.52
C GLN A 111 -3.47 -26.84 -27.87
N LEU A 112 -3.79 -28.13 -27.85
CA LEU A 112 -2.89 -29.23 -27.49
C LEU A 112 -2.11 -29.71 -28.71
N ARG A 113 -0.80 -29.92 -28.58
CA ARG A 113 0.10 -30.37 -29.65
C ARG A 113 1.12 -31.40 -29.12
N GLN A 114 1.97 -31.89 -30.02
CA GLN A 114 3.06 -32.84 -29.72
C GLN A 114 2.55 -34.09 -28.97
N GLN A 115 1.53 -34.77 -29.53
CA GLN A 115 0.93 -35.99 -28.97
C GLN A 115 0.52 -35.88 -27.48
N GLY A 116 0.08 -34.69 -27.06
CA GLY A 116 -0.35 -34.44 -25.68
C GLY A 116 0.71 -33.85 -24.75
N HIS A 117 1.96 -33.68 -25.20
CA HIS A 117 3.06 -33.17 -24.36
C HIS A 117 3.15 -31.65 -24.26
N ALA A 118 2.52 -30.89 -25.16
CA ALA A 118 2.65 -29.43 -25.22
C ALA A 118 1.31 -28.72 -25.35
N LEU A 119 1.10 -27.72 -24.48
CA LEU A 119 -0.03 -26.81 -24.53
C LEU A 119 0.44 -25.45 -25.06
N PHE A 120 -0.22 -24.96 -26.09
CA PHE A 120 0.05 -23.65 -26.69
C PHE A 120 -1.03 -22.68 -26.24
N MET A 121 -0.61 -21.64 -25.51
CA MET A 121 -1.50 -20.62 -24.97
C MET A 121 -1.79 -19.50 -25.98
N PRO A 122 -2.96 -18.83 -25.89
CA PRO A 122 -3.32 -17.68 -26.72
C PRO A 122 -2.31 -16.51 -26.71
N ASP A 123 -1.55 -16.36 -25.63
CA ASP A 123 -0.45 -15.38 -25.52
C ASP A 123 0.85 -15.79 -26.25
N GLY A 124 0.86 -16.96 -26.90
CA GLY A 124 2.02 -17.50 -27.61
C GLY A 124 3.02 -18.24 -26.72
N ARG A 125 2.83 -18.30 -25.40
CA ARG A 125 3.64 -19.15 -24.52
C ARG A 125 3.33 -20.63 -24.79
N GLN A 126 4.37 -21.44 -24.89
CA GLN A 126 4.26 -22.90 -24.88
C GLN A 126 4.63 -23.41 -23.48
N THR A 127 3.78 -24.24 -22.88
CA THR A 127 4.16 -25.02 -21.69
C THR A 127 4.16 -26.51 -22.01
N ARG A 128 5.06 -27.27 -21.36
CA ARG A 128 5.01 -28.73 -21.38
C ARG A 128 3.98 -29.20 -20.35
N LEU A 129 3.16 -30.17 -20.73
CA LEU A 129 2.24 -30.82 -19.82
C LEU A 129 2.93 -31.98 -19.11
N TYR A 130 2.88 -32.00 -17.79
CA TYR A 130 3.35 -33.10 -16.97
C TYR A 130 2.30 -33.44 -15.88
N PRO A 131 1.70 -34.65 -15.91
CA PRO A 131 1.81 -35.67 -16.96
C PRO A 131 1.26 -35.17 -18.32
N PRO A 132 1.63 -35.82 -19.45
CA PRO A 132 1.05 -35.53 -20.76
C PRO A 132 -0.46 -35.84 -20.83
N ALA A 133 -1.15 -35.24 -21.80
CA ALA A 133 -2.53 -35.58 -22.12
C ALA A 133 -2.63 -36.96 -22.79
N HIS A 134 -3.72 -37.68 -22.56
CA HIS A 134 -3.98 -39.01 -23.13
C HIS A 134 -5.28 -39.04 -23.94
N VAL A 135 -5.40 -40.00 -24.85
CA VAL A 135 -6.57 -40.14 -25.74
C VAL A 135 -7.73 -40.80 -24.99
N GLN A 136 -8.93 -40.23 -25.08
CA GLN A 136 -10.15 -40.80 -24.50
C GLN A 136 -11.36 -40.52 -25.39
N SER A 137 -12.05 -41.60 -25.82
CA SER A 137 -13.37 -41.56 -26.50
C SER A 137 -13.49 -40.46 -27.59
N LYS A 138 -12.67 -40.52 -28.63
CA LYS A 138 -12.62 -39.55 -29.74
C LYS A 138 -12.29 -38.10 -29.31
N GLY A 139 -11.19 -37.97 -28.58
CA GLY A 139 -10.61 -36.68 -28.18
C GLY A 139 -9.40 -36.88 -27.27
N TRP A 140 -8.79 -35.77 -26.86
CA TRP A 140 -7.73 -35.78 -25.86
C TRP A 140 -8.26 -35.32 -24.51
N PHE A 141 -7.79 -35.95 -23.44
CA PHE A 141 -8.11 -35.65 -22.06
C PHE A 141 -6.81 -35.29 -21.32
N TRP A 142 -6.80 -34.12 -20.70
CA TRP A 142 -5.76 -33.75 -19.74
C TRP A 142 -6.40 -33.41 -18.40
N GLN A 143 -5.80 -33.96 -17.33
CA GLN A 143 -6.13 -33.64 -15.96
C GLN A 143 -4.85 -33.17 -15.27
N GLY A 144 -4.84 -31.91 -14.86
CA GLY A 144 -3.72 -31.36 -14.09
C GLY A 144 -3.68 -31.91 -12.66
N PRO A 145 -2.53 -31.76 -11.96
CA PRO A 145 -2.48 -31.97 -10.51
C PRO A 145 -3.47 -31.04 -9.77
N ASN A 146 -3.92 -29.97 -10.42
CA ASN A 146 -4.92 -29.03 -9.92
C ASN A 146 -6.39 -29.39 -10.10
N GLY A 147 -6.70 -30.61 -10.55
CA GLY A 147 -8.08 -31.06 -10.77
C GLY A 147 -8.78 -30.40 -11.97
N LEU A 148 -8.14 -29.38 -12.57
CA LEU A 148 -8.48 -28.82 -13.86
C LEU A 148 -8.51 -29.94 -14.89
N ILE A 149 -9.64 -30.09 -15.57
CA ILE A 149 -9.81 -31.04 -16.67
C ILE A 149 -10.07 -30.26 -17.94
N LEU A 150 -9.16 -30.44 -18.90
CA LEU A 150 -9.25 -29.91 -20.25
C LEU A 150 -9.55 -31.08 -21.18
N ARG A 151 -10.68 -31.01 -21.89
CA ARG A 151 -10.97 -31.94 -23.00
C ARG A 151 -10.82 -31.21 -24.32
N PHE A 152 -10.14 -31.87 -25.25
CA PHE A 152 -9.89 -31.40 -26.59
C PHE A 152 -10.53 -32.36 -27.60
N ASP A 153 -10.91 -31.85 -28.77
CA ASP A 153 -11.37 -32.68 -29.89
C ASP A 153 -10.25 -33.57 -30.47
N GLU A 154 -10.56 -34.38 -31.48
CA GLU A 154 -9.57 -35.23 -32.15
C GLU A 154 -8.40 -34.41 -32.77
N GLN A 155 -8.62 -33.13 -33.03
CA GLN A 155 -7.66 -32.18 -33.63
C GLN A 155 -6.93 -31.31 -32.58
N GLY A 156 -7.16 -31.55 -31.30
CA GLY A 156 -6.44 -30.91 -30.18
C GLY A 156 -6.96 -29.51 -29.80
N TRP A 157 -8.13 -29.07 -30.27
CA TRP A 157 -8.76 -27.82 -29.84
C TRP A 157 -9.58 -27.99 -28.57
N LEU A 158 -9.48 -27.03 -27.65
CA LEU A 158 -10.24 -27.04 -26.41
C LEU A 158 -11.75 -26.96 -26.67
N ILE A 159 -12.48 -27.98 -26.22
CA ILE A 159 -13.95 -28.10 -26.34
C ILE A 159 -14.68 -28.14 -24.99
N HIS A 160 -13.99 -28.45 -23.89
CA HIS A 160 -14.60 -28.43 -22.55
C HIS A 160 -13.54 -28.11 -21.49
N VAL A 161 -13.84 -27.11 -20.66
CA VAL A 161 -13.10 -26.81 -19.43
C VAL A 161 -13.96 -27.22 -18.26
N ARG A 162 -13.58 -28.29 -17.54
CA ARG A 162 -14.16 -28.55 -16.22
C ARG A 162 -13.32 -27.88 -15.16
N VAL A 163 -13.91 -26.84 -14.60
CA VAL A 163 -13.37 -26.00 -13.54
C VAL A 163 -13.62 -26.76 -12.23
N SER A 164 -14.88 -27.00 -11.86
CA SER A 164 -15.23 -27.98 -10.80
C SER A 164 -16.38 -28.90 -11.26
N THR A 165 -16.79 -29.85 -10.42
CA THR A 165 -18.00 -30.67 -10.64
C THR A 165 -19.30 -29.85 -10.77
N GLN A 166 -19.31 -28.59 -10.35
CA GLN A 166 -20.43 -27.66 -10.45
C GLN A 166 -20.12 -26.42 -11.32
N GLN A 167 -18.90 -26.33 -11.85
CA GLN A 167 -18.46 -25.21 -12.70
C GLN A 167 -17.77 -25.77 -13.93
N TRP A 168 -18.41 -25.70 -15.07
CA TRP A 168 -17.79 -26.05 -16.35
C TRP A 168 -18.20 -25.05 -17.43
N LEU A 169 -17.47 -25.15 -18.53
CA LEU A 169 -17.61 -24.33 -19.72
C LEU A 169 -17.46 -25.24 -20.95
N ASP A 170 -18.56 -25.34 -21.70
CA ASP A 170 -18.65 -26.10 -22.94
C ASP A 170 -18.40 -25.15 -24.13
N ILE A 171 -17.45 -25.51 -25.00
CA ILE A 171 -17.08 -24.76 -26.20
C ILE A 171 -17.53 -25.56 -27.42
N GLU A 172 -18.68 -25.21 -27.97
CA GLU A 172 -19.10 -25.75 -29.27
C GLU A 172 -18.30 -25.05 -30.38
N ARG A 173 -17.60 -25.84 -31.19
CA ARG A 173 -16.86 -25.40 -32.38
C ARG A 173 -17.51 -25.92 -33.64
N PHE A 174 -17.28 -25.25 -34.76
CA PHE A 174 -17.69 -25.77 -36.06
C PHE A 174 -16.85 -27.00 -36.47
N PRO A 175 -17.44 -28.03 -37.10
CA PRO A 175 -16.72 -29.22 -37.52
C PRO A 175 -15.69 -28.90 -38.62
N GLY A 176 -14.70 -29.79 -38.78
CA GLY A 176 -13.62 -29.63 -39.77
C GLY A 176 -14.03 -29.52 -41.24
N THR A 177 -15.31 -29.79 -41.55
CA THR A 177 -15.92 -29.65 -42.89
C THR A 177 -16.65 -28.32 -43.12
N HIS A 178 -16.67 -27.42 -42.12
CA HIS A 178 -17.35 -26.13 -42.17
C HIS A 178 -16.43 -25.01 -42.68
N PRO A 179 -16.93 -23.94 -43.34
CA PRO A 179 -16.09 -22.83 -43.77
C PRO A 179 -15.32 -22.14 -42.64
N GLN A 180 -15.90 -22.07 -41.44
CA GLN A 180 -15.27 -21.60 -40.20
C GLN A 180 -14.77 -22.75 -39.31
N ALA A 181 -14.17 -23.80 -39.91
CA ALA A 181 -13.69 -25.00 -39.21
C ALA A 181 -12.91 -24.69 -37.92
N TYR A 182 -13.25 -25.39 -36.83
CA TYR A 182 -12.65 -25.26 -35.49
C TYR A 182 -12.82 -23.89 -34.80
N ALA A 183 -13.41 -22.89 -35.45
CA ALA A 183 -13.74 -21.62 -34.82
C ALA A 183 -14.87 -21.80 -33.80
N VAL A 184 -14.90 -20.93 -32.78
CA VAL A 184 -15.93 -20.96 -31.74
C VAL A 184 -17.30 -20.58 -32.33
N LYS A 185 -18.30 -21.42 -32.05
CA LYS A 185 -19.72 -21.23 -32.41
C LYS A 185 -20.54 -20.77 -31.20
N THR A 186 -20.41 -21.47 -30.08
CA THR A 186 -20.98 -21.03 -28.79
C THR A 186 -20.09 -21.42 -27.63
N VAL A 187 -19.99 -20.54 -26.63
CA VAL A 187 -19.41 -20.89 -25.31
C VAL A 187 -20.52 -20.83 -24.27
N ARG A 188 -20.84 -21.98 -23.66
CA ARG A 188 -21.89 -22.11 -22.66
C ARG A 188 -21.29 -22.40 -21.29
N ASN A 189 -21.75 -21.72 -20.25
CA ASN A 189 -21.39 -22.05 -18.87
C ASN A 189 -22.40 -23.04 -18.25
N HIS A 190 -22.02 -23.63 -17.12
CA HIS A 190 -22.84 -24.46 -16.24
C HIS A 190 -24.21 -23.85 -15.83
N LEU A 191 -24.42 -22.54 -15.97
CA LEU A 191 -25.71 -21.87 -15.72
C LEU A 191 -26.61 -21.79 -16.98
N GLY A 192 -26.20 -22.40 -18.09
CA GLY A 192 -26.90 -22.37 -19.38
C GLY A 192 -26.72 -21.08 -20.18
N GLN A 193 -26.13 -20.04 -19.57
CA GLN A 193 -25.81 -18.79 -20.23
C GLN A 193 -24.77 -19.05 -21.31
N THR A 194 -24.94 -18.41 -22.47
CA THR A 194 -24.19 -18.74 -23.68
C THR A 194 -23.71 -17.48 -24.39
N LEU A 195 -22.40 -17.37 -24.64
CA LEU A 195 -21.86 -16.46 -25.67
C LEU A 195 -22.15 -17.09 -27.03
N VAL A 196 -22.98 -16.45 -27.86
CA VAL A 196 -23.31 -16.95 -29.20
C VAL A 196 -22.52 -16.16 -30.23
N PHE A 197 -21.67 -16.85 -30.99
CA PHE A 197 -20.80 -16.25 -32.01
C PHE A 197 -21.53 -16.31 -33.35
N GLU A 198 -22.21 -15.23 -33.72
CA GLU A 198 -22.95 -15.14 -34.97
C GLU A 198 -22.01 -14.64 -36.08
N TRP A 199 -21.46 -15.60 -36.82
CA TRP A 199 -20.61 -15.38 -37.98
C TRP A 199 -21.47 -14.87 -39.15
N GLN A 200 -21.48 -13.57 -39.37
CA GLN A 200 -22.25 -12.94 -40.44
C GLN A 200 -21.46 -12.98 -41.74
N SER A 201 -21.59 -14.08 -42.50
CA SER A 201 -21.24 -14.08 -43.90
C SER A 201 -22.23 -13.21 -44.68
N GLN A 202 -21.72 -12.17 -45.37
CA GLN A 202 -22.47 -11.40 -46.36
C GLN A 202 -22.66 -12.23 -47.65
N VAL A 203 -23.42 -13.33 -47.56
CA VAL A 203 -23.99 -13.98 -48.72
C VAL A 203 -25.29 -13.26 -49.05
N GLN A 204 -25.32 -12.52 -50.15
CA GLN A 204 -26.57 -12.03 -50.71
C GLN A 204 -27.35 -13.22 -51.29
N GLU A 205 -28.31 -13.76 -50.54
CA GLU A 205 -29.37 -14.55 -51.15
C GLU A 205 -30.22 -13.62 -52.03
N GLN A 206 -29.98 -13.70 -53.34
CA GLN A 206 -30.84 -13.06 -54.33
C GLN A 206 -32.21 -13.72 -54.29
N ALA A 207 -33.21 -12.96 -53.83
CA ALA A 207 -34.62 -13.38 -53.89
C ALA A 207 -35.00 -13.68 -55.34
N SER A 208 -35.12 -14.96 -55.68
CA SER A 208 -35.43 -15.43 -57.03
C SER A 208 -36.94 -15.47 -57.25
N PRO A 209 -37.50 -14.72 -58.22
CA PRO A 209 -38.88 -14.92 -58.66
C PRO A 209 -39.05 -16.31 -59.29
N GLN A 210 -40.21 -16.93 -59.09
CA GLN A 210 -40.56 -18.17 -59.77
C GLN A 210 -40.91 -17.92 -61.25
N GLY A 211 -40.52 -18.85 -62.12
CA GLY A 211 -40.99 -18.92 -63.51
C GLY A 211 -40.07 -18.23 -64.53
N GLN A 212 -39.75 -18.81 -65.69
CA GLN A 212 -40.16 -20.13 -66.21
C GLN A 212 -39.02 -20.78 -67.01
N GLY A 213 -38.90 -22.10 -66.87
CA GLY A 213 -38.48 -23.03 -67.93
C GLY A 213 -37.10 -22.89 -68.56
N GLN A 214 -36.22 -23.84 -68.26
CA GLN A 214 -35.59 -24.59 -69.35
C GLN A 214 -36.10 -26.04 -69.30
N ASN A 215 -36.66 -26.49 -70.41
CA ASN A 215 -37.10 -27.86 -70.55
C ASN A 215 -35.92 -28.78 -70.96
N GLN A 216 -36.16 -30.07 -70.84
CA GLN A 216 -35.16 -31.12 -70.97
C GLN A 216 -34.39 -31.13 -72.31
N ALA A 217 -33.09 -31.42 -72.18
CA ALA A 217 -32.35 -32.40 -72.97
C ALA A 217 -32.03 -32.17 -74.48
N GLN A 218 -30.75 -32.43 -74.76
CA GLN A 218 -30.25 -33.35 -75.79
C GLN A 218 -29.94 -32.89 -77.24
N VAL A 219 -28.84 -33.51 -77.71
CA VAL A 219 -28.58 -34.04 -79.07
C VAL A 219 -28.12 -33.08 -80.18
N GLN A 220 -26.85 -33.29 -80.54
CA GLN A 220 -26.31 -33.39 -81.90
C GLN A 220 -27.06 -32.68 -83.04
N THR A 221 -26.45 -31.59 -83.52
CA THR A 221 -26.45 -31.25 -84.96
C THR A 221 -25.11 -31.65 -85.59
N PRO A 222 -25.03 -31.95 -86.91
CA PRO A 222 -26.04 -31.63 -87.92
C PRO A 222 -26.57 -32.80 -88.78
N ARG A 223 -27.89 -32.78 -88.99
CA ARG A 223 -28.44 -32.81 -90.35
C ARG A 223 -29.36 -31.59 -90.56
N GLN A 224 -28.85 -30.62 -91.35
CA GLN A 224 -29.52 -29.63 -92.22
C GLN A 224 -30.76 -28.81 -91.78
N ALA A 225 -30.72 -27.51 -92.13
CA ALA A 225 -31.79 -26.67 -92.75
C ALA A 225 -32.36 -25.41 -92.01
N GLN A 226 -31.69 -24.26 -92.24
CA GLN A 226 -32.23 -22.94 -92.69
C GLN A 226 -33.33 -22.09 -91.96
N SER A 227 -32.92 -20.87 -91.56
CA SER A 227 -33.49 -19.52 -91.91
C SER A 227 -34.39 -18.66 -90.95
N HIS A 228 -33.92 -17.40 -90.71
CA HIS A 228 -34.59 -16.06 -90.72
C HIS A 228 -35.93 -15.76 -89.95
N THR A 229 -36.29 -14.56 -89.38
CA THR A 229 -35.65 -13.19 -89.21
C THR A 229 -36.41 -12.22 -88.24
N LYS A 230 -35.69 -11.22 -87.64
CA LYS A 230 -36.01 -9.76 -87.43
C LYS A 230 -36.89 -9.14 -86.26
N THR A 231 -36.32 -8.07 -85.66
CA THR A 231 -36.83 -6.67 -85.34
C THR A 231 -37.50 -6.15 -84.01
N ARG A 232 -36.71 -5.32 -83.25
CA ARG A 232 -36.89 -3.87 -82.85
C ARG A 232 -37.73 -3.40 -81.58
N PRO A 233 -37.62 -2.11 -81.06
CA PRO A 233 -37.36 -1.81 -79.61
C PRO A 233 -38.10 -0.59 -78.96
N LEU A 234 -37.66 -0.08 -77.76
CA LEU A 234 -37.64 1.36 -77.34
C LEU A 234 -36.74 1.72 -76.10
N ALA A 235 -37.13 2.62 -75.16
CA ALA A 235 -36.29 3.69 -74.51
C ALA A 235 -36.72 4.07 -73.04
N ASN A 236 -36.27 5.11 -72.26
CA ASN A 236 -35.46 6.36 -72.43
C ASN A 236 -35.03 7.00 -71.04
N VAL A 237 -34.32 8.16 -71.00
CA VAL A 237 -34.15 9.17 -69.87
C VAL A 237 -33.23 8.78 -68.65
N THR A 238 -32.36 9.56 -67.92
CA THR A 238 -31.93 10.99 -67.65
C THR A 238 -32.56 11.69 -66.39
N THR A 239 -32.02 12.63 -65.54
CA THR A 239 -30.78 13.47 -65.27
C THR A 239 -30.97 14.18 -63.86
N ALA A 240 -30.18 15.06 -63.16
CA ALA A 240 -28.83 15.71 -63.09
C ALA A 240 -28.74 16.62 -61.77
N VAL A 241 -27.74 17.43 -61.28
CA VAL A 241 -26.23 17.56 -61.18
C VAL A 241 -25.80 18.84 -60.33
N ARG A 242 -24.67 18.84 -59.54
CA ARG A 242 -23.86 19.99 -58.92
C ARG A 242 -24.40 20.81 -57.68
N ALA A 243 -23.66 21.65 -56.90
CA ALA A 243 -22.21 21.78 -56.49
C ALA A 243 -21.92 22.95 -55.46
N ALA A 244 -20.65 23.09 -55.00
CA ALA A 244 -19.89 24.29 -54.51
C ALA A 244 -20.00 24.82 -53.04
N GLU A 245 -19.03 25.55 -52.43
CA GLU A 245 -17.53 25.51 -52.42
C GLU A 245 -16.90 26.46 -51.34
N THR A 246 -15.56 26.40 -51.14
CA THR A 246 -14.62 27.32 -50.40
C THR A 246 -14.56 27.31 -48.84
N ALA A 247 -13.44 27.63 -48.15
CA ALA A 247 -11.98 27.48 -48.42
C ALA A 247 -11.12 27.87 -47.18
N ALA A 248 -9.99 27.17 -46.87
CA ALA A 248 -8.82 27.70 -46.12
C ALA A 248 -7.57 26.75 -46.08
N THR A 249 -6.47 27.20 -46.70
CA THR A 249 -5.02 26.95 -46.47
C THR A 249 -4.48 25.82 -45.55
N ALA A 250 -3.59 24.97 -46.10
CA ALA A 250 -2.37 24.41 -45.48
C ALA A 250 -1.34 24.02 -46.57
N THR A 251 -0.06 23.80 -46.23
CA THR A 251 1.07 23.97 -47.19
C THR A 251 2.06 22.79 -47.30
N VAL A 252 2.27 22.31 -48.53
CA VAL A 252 3.44 21.57 -49.10
C VAL A 252 4.03 20.36 -48.34
N ALA A 253 3.93 19.18 -48.97
CA ALA A 253 4.95 18.11 -48.93
C ALA A 253 4.96 17.33 -50.27
N MET A 254 6.03 16.56 -50.51
CA MET A 254 6.40 15.99 -51.83
C MET A 254 5.48 14.87 -52.36
N ALA A 255 5.58 14.61 -53.67
CA ALA A 255 4.84 13.57 -54.39
C ALA A 255 5.60 12.24 -54.51
N MET A 256 4.86 11.14 -54.63
CA MET A 256 5.29 9.96 -55.41
C MET A 256 4.16 9.37 -56.25
N VAL A 257 4.59 8.83 -57.39
CA VAL A 257 3.90 8.12 -58.47
C VAL A 257 2.59 7.41 -58.10
N THR A 258 1.53 7.71 -58.85
CA THR A 258 0.30 6.89 -58.91
C THR A 258 0.49 5.67 -59.82
N THR A 259 0.28 4.46 -59.28
CA THR A 259 -0.05 3.27 -60.07
C THR A 259 -1.32 2.62 -59.53
N THR A 260 -2.40 2.67 -60.29
CA THR A 260 -3.68 2.02 -59.97
C THR A 260 -3.66 0.53 -60.37
N PRO A 261 -3.97 -0.40 -59.44
CA PRO A 261 -4.46 -1.73 -59.79
C PRO A 261 -5.99 -1.68 -59.89
N THR A 262 -6.54 -1.83 -61.09
CA THR A 262 -7.98 -2.03 -61.29
C THR A 262 -8.38 -3.44 -60.89
N ALA A 263 -8.75 -3.63 -59.61
CA ALA A 263 -9.63 -4.70 -59.17
C ALA A 263 -10.29 -4.32 -57.85
N THR A 264 -11.59 -4.01 -57.86
CA THR A 264 -12.39 -3.99 -56.64
C THR A 264 -12.63 -5.42 -56.19
N ALA A 265 -11.62 -6.02 -55.56
CA ALA A 265 -11.82 -7.13 -54.66
C ALA A 265 -12.67 -6.59 -53.50
N THR A 266 -13.99 -6.82 -53.56
CA THR A 266 -14.91 -6.49 -52.47
C THR A 266 -14.47 -7.27 -51.24
N ALA A 267 -13.80 -6.60 -50.32
CA ALA A 267 -13.33 -7.20 -49.09
C ALA A 267 -14.53 -7.81 -48.36
N THR A 268 -14.55 -9.14 -48.23
CA THR A 268 -15.58 -9.89 -47.52
C THR A 268 -15.38 -9.72 -46.01
N ALA A 269 -15.60 -8.50 -45.53
CA ALA A 269 -15.53 -8.10 -44.14
C ALA A 269 -16.47 -9.01 -43.33
N THR A 270 -15.87 -9.92 -42.59
CA THR A 270 -16.61 -10.96 -41.86
C THR A 270 -16.83 -10.46 -40.44
N ALA A 271 -18.04 -9.98 -40.18
CA ALA A 271 -18.41 -9.51 -38.86
C ALA A 271 -18.75 -10.71 -37.95
N ILE A 272 -18.05 -10.82 -36.81
CA ILE A 272 -18.47 -11.71 -35.73
C ILE A 272 -19.33 -10.89 -34.78
N SER A 273 -20.64 -11.14 -34.78
CA SER A 273 -21.57 -10.58 -33.80
C SER A 273 -21.64 -11.52 -32.60
N ILE A 274 -20.91 -11.23 -31.52
CA ILE A 274 -20.99 -12.02 -30.29
C ILE A 274 -22.13 -11.47 -29.44
N LYS A 275 -23.22 -12.24 -29.33
CA LYS A 275 -24.27 -11.97 -28.35
C LYS A 275 -23.76 -12.34 -26.97
N THR A 276 -23.59 -11.32 -26.13
CA THR A 276 -23.27 -11.45 -24.70
C THR A 276 -24.44 -10.92 -23.86
N PRO A 277 -24.56 -11.27 -22.56
CA PRO A 277 -25.62 -10.72 -21.72
C PRO A 277 -25.38 -9.25 -21.32
N ALA A 278 -24.22 -8.67 -21.64
CA ALA A 278 -23.97 -7.22 -21.60
C ALA A 278 -24.47 -6.48 -22.88
N GLY A 279 -25.00 -7.22 -23.86
CA GLY A 279 -25.31 -6.73 -25.21
C GLY A 279 -24.38 -7.30 -26.28
N PRO A 280 -24.61 -6.96 -27.56
CA PRO A 280 -23.82 -7.49 -28.67
C PRO A 280 -22.47 -6.77 -28.80
N PHE A 281 -21.37 -7.53 -28.78
CA PHE A 281 -20.07 -7.07 -29.24
C PHE A 281 -19.93 -7.40 -30.73
N ARG A 282 -19.22 -6.56 -31.50
CA ARG A 282 -18.92 -6.84 -32.91
C ARG A 282 -17.42 -6.78 -33.14
N LEU A 283 -16.85 -7.89 -33.62
CA LEU A 283 -15.47 -7.92 -34.11
C LEU A 283 -15.48 -7.75 -35.63
N LEU A 284 -14.66 -6.83 -36.12
CA LEU A 284 -14.44 -6.57 -37.53
C LEU A 284 -13.18 -7.32 -37.98
N LEU A 285 -13.37 -8.39 -38.76
CA LEU A 285 -12.29 -9.07 -39.45
C LEU A 285 -12.15 -8.53 -40.88
N GLU A 286 -10.94 -8.12 -41.23
CA GLU A 286 -10.57 -7.66 -42.56
C GLU A 286 -9.54 -8.59 -43.20
N GLN A 287 -9.44 -8.55 -44.53
CA GLN A 287 -8.44 -9.32 -45.28
C GLN A 287 -7.38 -8.36 -45.84
N HIS A 288 -6.14 -8.53 -45.39
CA HIS A 288 -4.98 -7.71 -45.77
C HIS A 288 -3.83 -8.65 -46.19
N ASP A 289 -3.17 -8.40 -47.32
CA ASP A 289 -2.09 -9.25 -47.86
C ASP A 289 -2.41 -10.77 -47.87
N GLN A 290 -3.66 -11.11 -48.25
CA GLN A 290 -4.25 -12.45 -48.20
C GLN A 290 -4.42 -13.08 -46.80
N GLN A 291 -4.06 -12.40 -45.72
CA GLN A 291 -4.28 -12.85 -44.34
C GLN A 291 -5.54 -12.18 -43.74
N VAL A 292 -6.28 -12.92 -42.92
CA VAL A 292 -7.42 -12.39 -42.16
C VAL A 292 -6.94 -11.95 -40.78
N TRP A 293 -7.25 -10.71 -40.40
CA TRP A 293 -6.80 -10.08 -39.16
C TRP A 293 -7.93 -9.29 -38.47
N LEU A 294 -7.74 -9.01 -37.17
CA LEU A 294 -8.70 -8.25 -36.37
C LEU A 294 -8.43 -6.74 -36.46
N ALA A 295 -9.20 -6.05 -37.29
CA ALA A 295 -9.11 -4.61 -37.48
C ALA A 295 -9.75 -3.79 -36.34
N GLY A 296 -10.79 -4.32 -35.68
CA GLY A 296 -11.39 -3.62 -34.54
C GLY A 296 -12.49 -4.37 -33.79
N VAL A 297 -12.86 -3.83 -32.63
CA VAL A 297 -13.95 -4.32 -31.76
C VAL A 297 -14.85 -3.17 -31.35
N SER A 298 -16.16 -3.33 -31.57
CA SER A 298 -17.22 -2.46 -31.07
C SER A 298 -17.88 -3.05 -29.83
N ARG A 299 -18.07 -2.22 -28.79
CA ARG A 299 -18.74 -2.55 -27.53
C ARG A 299 -20.25 -2.24 -27.58
N PRO A 300 -21.06 -2.80 -26.66
CA PRO A 300 -22.49 -2.49 -26.54
C PRO A 300 -22.82 -1.01 -26.22
N ASP A 301 -21.87 -0.29 -25.61
CA ASP A 301 -21.95 1.15 -25.34
C ASP A 301 -21.56 2.05 -26.55
N GLY A 302 -21.23 1.43 -27.68
CA GLY A 302 -20.83 2.12 -28.91
C GLY A 302 -19.37 2.57 -28.96
N MET A 303 -18.58 2.40 -27.89
CA MET A 303 -17.12 2.60 -27.96
C MET A 303 -16.49 1.57 -28.89
N GLN A 304 -15.50 2.01 -29.68
CA GLN A 304 -14.71 1.13 -30.54
C GLN A 304 -13.22 1.21 -30.18
N ARG A 305 -12.53 0.07 -30.22
CA ARG A 305 -11.07 0.00 -30.31
C ARG A 305 -10.70 -0.53 -31.69
N LEU A 306 -9.84 0.21 -32.39
CA LEU A 306 -9.30 -0.18 -33.68
C LEU A 306 -7.81 -0.52 -33.53
N TYR A 307 -7.34 -1.43 -34.36
CA TYR A 307 -5.94 -1.82 -34.47
C TYR A 307 -5.42 -1.40 -35.85
N HIS A 308 -4.11 -1.30 -35.99
CA HIS A 308 -3.45 -0.90 -37.23
C HIS A 308 -2.29 -1.86 -37.52
N PRO A 309 -2.10 -2.34 -38.76
CA PRO A 309 -0.95 -3.16 -39.12
C PRO A 309 0.31 -2.28 -39.15
N ALA A 310 1.49 -2.86 -38.93
CA ALA A 310 2.74 -2.14 -39.17
C ALA A 310 3.01 -1.99 -40.68
N PRO A 311 3.78 -0.99 -41.13
CA PRO A 311 4.16 -0.88 -42.54
C PRO A 311 4.92 -2.11 -43.05
N ALA A 312 4.85 -2.36 -44.35
CA ALA A 312 5.65 -3.41 -45.01
C ALA A 312 7.16 -3.20 -44.74
N PRO A 313 7.94 -4.27 -44.49
CA PRO A 313 7.62 -5.69 -44.65
C PRO A 313 6.86 -6.33 -43.45
N TRP A 314 6.50 -5.55 -42.44
CA TRP A 314 5.93 -6.04 -41.18
C TRP A 314 4.40 -5.99 -41.11
N SER A 315 3.68 -6.05 -42.24
CA SER A 315 2.20 -5.95 -42.27
C SER A 315 1.44 -7.05 -41.52
N ASN A 316 2.13 -8.12 -41.11
CA ASN A 316 1.63 -9.14 -40.20
C ASN A 316 1.80 -8.81 -38.69
N ARG A 317 2.30 -7.62 -38.35
CA ARG A 317 2.53 -7.16 -36.96
C ARG A 317 1.60 -6.01 -36.57
N LEU A 318 1.37 -5.86 -35.26
CA LEU A 318 0.60 -4.76 -34.68
C LEU A 318 1.43 -3.46 -34.72
N GLY A 319 1.10 -2.56 -35.64
CA GLY A 319 1.76 -1.26 -35.79
C GLY A 319 1.19 -0.18 -34.87
N GLY A 320 -0.06 -0.33 -34.41
CA GLY A 320 -0.65 0.60 -33.45
C GLY A 320 -2.07 0.26 -33.02
N SER A 321 -2.62 1.09 -32.15
CA SER A 321 -4.03 1.01 -31.72
C SER A 321 -4.62 2.40 -31.46
N SER A 322 -5.92 2.53 -31.70
CA SER A 322 -6.69 3.77 -31.50
C SER A 322 -8.04 3.49 -30.84
N LEU A 323 -8.56 4.48 -30.10
CA LEU A 323 -9.90 4.45 -29.50
C LEU A 323 -10.82 5.44 -30.22
N GLN A 324 -12.09 5.09 -30.35
CA GLN A 324 -13.12 5.93 -30.96
C GLN A 324 -14.40 5.90 -30.12
N ALA A 325 -14.92 7.07 -29.79
CA ALA A 325 -16.20 7.23 -29.11
C ALA A 325 -17.35 7.41 -30.12
N PRO A 326 -18.62 7.11 -29.74
CA PRO A 326 -19.78 7.32 -30.60
C PRO A 326 -19.81 8.72 -31.23
N GLY A 327 -19.79 8.80 -32.56
CA GLY A 327 -19.84 10.07 -33.31
C GLY A 327 -18.55 10.90 -33.30
N GLN A 328 -17.44 10.42 -32.72
CA GLN A 328 -16.15 11.11 -32.73
C GLN A 328 -15.15 10.46 -33.70
N ALA A 329 -14.06 11.17 -33.99
CA ALA A 329 -12.91 10.62 -34.73
C ALA A 329 -12.07 9.68 -33.83
N ALA A 330 -11.38 8.72 -34.44
CA ALA A 330 -10.47 7.83 -33.72
C ALA A 330 -9.19 8.55 -33.28
N GLN A 331 -8.77 8.35 -32.03
CA GLN A 331 -7.54 8.91 -31.46
C GLN A 331 -6.50 7.81 -31.26
N SER A 332 -5.26 8.05 -31.71
CA SER A 332 -4.12 7.16 -31.51
C SER A 332 -3.79 7.02 -30.02
N VAL A 333 -3.45 5.81 -29.57
CA VAL A 333 -3.07 5.53 -28.18
C VAL A 333 -1.60 5.12 -28.09
N GLN A 334 -1.21 4.11 -28.87
CA GLN A 334 0.17 3.60 -28.97
C GLN A 334 0.50 3.20 -30.41
N GLN A 335 1.75 3.41 -30.81
CA GLN A 335 2.32 3.00 -32.10
C GLN A 335 3.70 2.35 -31.90
N TRP A 336 4.04 1.38 -32.74
CA TRP A 336 5.28 0.59 -32.66
C TRP A 336 6.00 0.53 -34.00
N GLU A 337 7.31 0.75 -33.97
CA GLU A 337 8.21 0.52 -35.11
C GLU A 337 9.10 -0.71 -34.83
N TYR A 338 9.49 -1.41 -35.88
CA TYR A 338 10.24 -2.66 -35.79
C TYR A 338 11.53 -2.61 -36.62
N ASP A 339 12.64 -3.10 -36.07
CA ASP A 339 13.91 -3.22 -36.78
C ASP A 339 13.89 -4.32 -37.87
N THR A 340 15.02 -4.50 -38.57
CA THR A 340 15.16 -5.52 -39.62
C THR A 340 15.11 -6.97 -39.12
N GLN A 341 15.11 -7.20 -37.81
CA GLN A 341 14.92 -8.52 -37.18
C GLN A 341 13.49 -8.68 -36.60
N GLY A 342 12.66 -7.63 -36.65
CA GLY A 342 11.33 -7.64 -36.09
C GLY A 342 11.33 -7.54 -34.56
N ARG A 343 12.28 -6.78 -34.00
CA ARG A 343 12.33 -6.35 -32.60
C ARG A 343 11.81 -4.91 -32.54
N VAL A 344 11.08 -4.52 -31.50
CA VAL A 344 10.58 -3.14 -31.38
C VAL A 344 11.76 -2.17 -31.26
N SER A 345 11.97 -1.35 -32.29
CA SER A 345 12.98 -0.29 -32.28
C SER A 345 12.46 1.00 -31.65
N ARG A 346 11.14 1.20 -31.66
CA ARG A 346 10.49 2.41 -31.16
C ARG A 346 9.09 2.15 -30.59
N LEU A 347 8.75 2.81 -29.49
CA LEU A 347 7.37 2.98 -29.00
C LEU A 347 7.04 4.46 -28.92
N ILE A 348 5.91 4.86 -29.52
CA ILE A 348 5.31 6.18 -29.34
C ILE A 348 4.03 6.01 -28.52
N SER A 349 3.96 6.64 -27.34
CA SER A 349 2.77 6.68 -26.50
C SER A 349 2.11 8.07 -26.56
N HIS A 350 1.02 8.16 -27.30
CA HIS A 350 0.24 9.39 -27.46
C HIS A 350 -0.46 9.79 -26.16
N ALA A 351 -0.78 8.81 -25.30
CA ALA A 351 -1.37 9.05 -23.98
C ALA A 351 -0.40 9.69 -22.96
N PHE A 352 0.92 9.56 -23.18
CA PHE A 352 1.95 10.12 -22.27
C PHE A 352 2.85 11.16 -22.94
N ASN A 353 2.67 11.44 -24.24
CA ASN A 353 3.55 12.27 -25.05
C ASN A 353 5.04 11.83 -24.94
N GLN A 354 5.28 10.52 -25.00
CA GLN A 354 6.61 9.92 -24.89
C GLN A 354 6.98 9.12 -26.14
N ASP A 355 8.25 9.19 -26.49
CA ASP A 355 8.89 8.46 -27.59
C ASP A 355 10.13 7.73 -27.03
N TRP A 356 10.15 6.42 -27.18
CA TRP A 356 11.15 5.52 -26.63
C TRP A 356 11.89 4.81 -27.76
N THR A 357 13.22 4.94 -27.83
CA THR A 357 14.05 4.22 -28.82
C THR A 357 14.89 3.13 -28.15
N ALA A 358 14.99 1.96 -28.79
CA ALA A 358 15.72 0.80 -28.28
C ALA A 358 16.78 0.29 -29.28
N HIS A 359 17.99 0.03 -28.80
CA HIS A 359 19.08 -0.56 -29.54
C HIS A 359 19.60 -1.81 -28.84
N TYR A 360 19.75 -2.91 -29.58
CA TYR A 360 20.05 -4.24 -29.03
C TYR A 360 21.32 -4.86 -29.64
N GLY A 361 22.30 -5.14 -28.79
CA GLY A 361 23.54 -5.88 -29.11
C GLY A 361 23.67 -7.19 -28.31
N PRO A 362 24.73 -7.99 -28.53
CA PRO A 362 24.81 -9.37 -28.04
C PRO A 362 24.77 -9.57 -26.51
N ASN A 363 25.21 -8.57 -25.73
CA ASN A 363 25.20 -8.55 -24.26
C ASN A 363 24.82 -7.15 -23.72
N LEU A 364 24.10 -6.35 -24.51
CA LEU A 364 23.80 -4.95 -24.22
C LEU A 364 22.46 -4.57 -24.82
N SER A 365 21.59 -3.96 -24.01
CA SER A 365 20.53 -3.10 -24.54
C SER A 365 20.75 -1.65 -24.10
N GLU A 366 20.57 -0.73 -25.04
CA GLU A 366 20.50 0.71 -24.80
C GLU A 366 19.07 1.18 -25.06
N TRP A 367 18.46 1.75 -24.03
CA TRP A 367 17.14 2.37 -24.09
C TRP A 367 17.30 3.88 -23.87
N SER A 368 16.53 4.69 -24.60
CA SER A 368 16.60 6.14 -24.51
C SER A 368 15.23 6.80 -24.62
N ILE A 369 15.05 7.87 -23.83
CA ILE A 369 13.90 8.76 -23.83
C ILE A 369 14.42 10.20 -23.72
N GLY A 370 14.19 11.01 -24.76
CA GLY A 370 14.76 12.36 -24.85
C GLY A 370 16.30 12.35 -24.76
N THR A 371 16.85 13.00 -23.73
CA THR A 371 18.30 13.03 -23.45
C THR A 371 18.78 11.89 -22.54
N GLU A 372 17.87 11.14 -21.92
CA GLU A 372 18.21 10.06 -20.98
C GLU A 372 18.63 8.81 -21.74
N ARG A 373 19.69 8.14 -21.25
CA ARG A 373 20.19 6.88 -21.81
C ARG A 373 20.49 5.88 -20.70
N HIS A 374 19.94 4.68 -20.82
CA HIS A 374 20.16 3.56 -19.91
C HIS A 374 20.81 2.41 -20.65
N ARG A 375 21.97 1.96 -20.16
CA ARG A 375 22.72 0.82 -20.71
C ARG A 375 22.70 -0.33 -19.72
N PHE A 376 22.07 -1.42 -20.13
CA PHE A 376 22.00 -2.66 -19.37
C PHE A 376 23.09 -3.59 -19.92
N HIS A 377 24.19 -3.73 -19.18
CA HIS A 377 25.31 -4.60 -19.57
C HIS A 377 25.10 -5.97 -18.93
N TYR A 378 24.86 -6.97 -19.77
CA TYR A 378 24.65 -8.35 -19.37
C TYR A 378 25.93 -9.17 -19.50
N ARG A 379 25.97 -10.31 -18.82
CA ARG A 379 27.00 -11.32 -18.97
C ARG A 379 26.39 -12.71 -18.75
N ASP A 380 26.81 -13.68 -19.56
CA ASP A 380 26.47 -15.08 -19.34
C ASP A 380 27.10 -15.63 -18.05
N TYR A 381 26.25 -16.22 -17.22
CA TYR A 381 26.60 -17.12 -16.13
C TYR A 381 25.83 -18.43 -16.33
N GLN A 382 26.48 -19.41 -16.98
CA GLN A 382 25.97 -20.78 -17.21
C GLN A 382 24.70 -20.83 -18.08
N GLY A 383 24.66 -20.05 -19.16
CA GLY A 383 23.50 -19.97 -20.07
C GLY A 383 22.40 -19.02 -19.60
N GLN A 384 22.58 -18.36 -18.45
CA GLN A 384 21.72 -17.28 -17.97
C GLN A 384 22.45 -15.96 -18.10
N GLN A 385 21.89 -15.02 -18.86
CA GLN A 385 22.32 -13.63 -18.80
C GLN A 385 22.08 -13.09 -17.39
N ARG A 386 22.99 -12.25 -16.90
CA ARG A 386 22.88 -11.52 -15.63
C ARG A 386 23.39 -10.10 -15.80
N LEU A 387 22.63 -9.12 -15.31
CA LEU A 387 23.02 -7.70 -15.27
C LEU A 387 24.32 -7.49 -14.47
N GLN A 388 25.45 -7.31 -15.16
CA GLN A 388 26.74 -7.00 -14.53
C GLN A 388 26.83 -5.52 -14.12
N LYS A 389 26.27 -4.62 -14.93
CA LYS A 389 26.36 -3.17 -14.77
C LYS A 389 25.16 -2.47 -15.39
N LEU A 390 24.61 -1.51 -14.66
CA LEU A 390 23.68 -0.52 -15.19
C LEU A 390 24.43 0.80 -15.27
N GLU A 391 24.43 1.44 -16.44
CA GLU A 391 24.86 2.83 -16.58
C GLU A 391 23.62 3.67 -16.90
N SER A 392 23.30 4.63 -16.04
CA SER A 392 22.26 5.62 -16.32
C SER A 392 22.89 7.01 -16.48
N ARG A 393 22.57 7.68 -17.58
CA ARG A 393 22.93 9.07 -17.85
C ARG A 393 21.63 9.86 -18.08
N LEU A 394 21.34 10.81 -17.19
CA LEU A 394 20.07 11.56 -17.18
C LEU A 394 20.10 12.82 -18.07
N CYS A 395 21.29 13.29 -18.45
CA CYS A 395 21.48 14.39 -19.41
C CYS A 395 22.83 14.23 -20.12
N GLU A 396 23.02 14.90 -21.27
CA GLU A 396 24.20 14.68 -22.12
C GLU A 396 25.54 14.87 -21.38
N ASP A 397 25.66 15.93 -20.57
CA ASP A 397 26.84 16.24 -19.74
C ASP A 397 26.78 15.66 -18.31
N CYS A 398 25.72 14.95 -17.94
CA CYS A 398 25.54 14.42 -16.58
C CYS A 398 26.58 13.34 -16.25
N PRO A 399 27.11 13.29 -15.01
CA PRO A 399 27.89 12.17 -14.53
C PRO A 399 27.13 10.85 -14.72
N ALA A 400 27.76 9.86 -15.34
CA ALA A 400 27.14 8.55 -15.55
C ALA A 400 27.14 7.77 -14.23
N TYR A 401 25.95 7.54 -13.67
CA TYR A 401 25.78 6.71 -12.48
C TYR A 401 25.94 5.25 -12.88
N SER A 402 26.90 4.54 -12.30
CA SER A 402 27.10 3.10 -12.54
C SER A 402 26.86 2.26 -11.29
N THR A 403 25.75 1.54 -11.22
CA THR A 403 25.59 0.45 -10.27
C THR A 403 26.28 -0.78 -10.84
N ARG A 404 27.02 -1.49 -9.99
CA ARG A 404 27.72 -2.73 -10.34
C ARG A 404 27.26 -3.85 -9.43
N TRP A 405 27.16 -5.04 -10.01
CA TRP A 405 26.93 -6.28 -9.31
C TRP A 405 28.17 -7.17 -9.44
N GLN A 406 28.48 -7.89 -8.37
CA GLN A 406 29.48 -8.95 -8.37
C GLN A 406 28.80 -10.24 -7.95
N TYR A 407 29.12 -11.34 -8.64
CA TYR A 407 28.54 -12.65 -8.41
C TYR A 407 29.63 -13.67 -8.13
N ASP A 408 29.32 -14.69 -7.34
CA ASP A 408 30.15 -15.88 -7.20
C ASP A 408 30.10 -16.76 -8.48
N PRO A 409 30.91 -17.83 -8.59
CA PRO A 409 30.90 -18.73 -9.75
C PRO A 409 29.58 -19.50 -9.96
N GLN A 410 28.59 -19.35 -9.07
CA GLN A 410 27.25 -19.91 -9.17
C GLN A 410 26.18 -18.82 -9.44
N GLY A 411 26.59 -17.61 -9.83
CA GLY A 411 25.68 -16.51 -10.18
C GLY A 411 24.99 -15.85 -8.97
N ARG A 412 25.42 -16.13 -7.73
CA ARG A 412 24.82 -15.55 -6.52
C ARG A 412 25.57 -14.28 -6.11
N TRP A 413 24.85 -13.23 -5.77
CA TRP A 413 25.46 -11.91 -5.53
C TRP A 413 26.40 -11.89 -4.31
N LEU A 414 27.50 -11.16 -4.43
CA LEU A 414 28.50 -10.87 -3.38
C LEU A 414 28.58 -9.37 -3.07
N GLN A 415 28.42 -8.53 -4.10
CA GLN A 415 28.26 -7.08 -3.96
C GLN A 415 27.09 -6.61 -4.82
N ALA A 416 26.27 -5.71 -4.26
CA ALA A 416 25.25 -4.97 -4.99
C ALA A 416 25.30 -3.50 -4.54
N GLY A 417 25.86 -2.64 -5.39
CA GLY A 417 26.07 -1.22 -5.04
C GLY A 417 26.92 -1.04 -3.76
N PRO A 418 26.43 -0.34 -2.72
CA PRO A 418 27.18 -0.07 -1.49
C PRO A 418 27.24 -1.25 -0.50
N TRP A 419 26.47 -2.32 -0.75
CA TRP A 419 26.37 -3.49 0.13
C TRP A 419 27.29 -4.61 -0.30
N THR A 420 28.05 -5.15 0.65
CA THR A 420 28.85 -6.39 0.51
C THR A 420 28.30 -7.48 1.41
N ALA A 421 28.08 -8.67 0.86
CA ALA A 421 27.63 -9.85 1.59
C ALA A 421 28.75 -10.85 1.78
N GLN A 422 28.99 -11.25 3.03
CA GLN A 422 29.83 -12.39 3.38
C GLN A 422 28.93 -13.63 3.47
N ARG A 423 29.37 -14.74 2.86
CA ARG A 423 28.60 -16.00 2.78
C ARG A 423 29.31 -17.14 3.50
N ARG A 424 28.54 -18.03 4.13
CA ARG A 424 29.01 -19.33 4.62
C ARG A 424 29.26 -20.28 3.44
N THR A 425 29.94 -21.40 3.69
CA THR A 425 30.16 -22.48 2.71
C THR A 425 28.86 -23.05 2.11
N ASN A 426 27.75 -23.02 2.85
CA ASN A 426 26.41 -23.39 2.37
C ASN A 426 25.68 -22.27 1.58
N GLY A 427 26.36 -21.19 1.22
CA GLY A 427 25.82 -20.04 0.47
C GLY A 427 25.03 -19.02 1.31
N THR A 428 24.55 -19.37 2.51
CA THR A 428 23.79 -18.44 3.37
C THR A 428 24.60 -17.21 3.75
N VAL A 429 23.94 -16.06 3.90
CA VAL A 429 24.60 -14.82 4.35
C VAL A 429 24.94 -14.94 5.83
N SER A 430 26.22 -14.75 6.18
CA SER A 430 26.69 -14.63 7.57
C SER A 430 26.80 -13.17 8.01
N ARG A 431 27.07 -12.26 7.07
CA ARG A 431 27.20 -10.83 7.36
C ARG A 431 26.81 -9.96 6.16
N LEU A 432 26.13 -8.85 6.43
CA LEU A 432 25.98 -7.73 5.50
C LEU A 432 26.77 -6.53 6.02
N GLU A 433 27.52 -5.86 5.15
CA GLU A 433 28.31 -4.69 5.50
C GLU A 433 28.06 -3.55 4.50
N GLN A 434 27.93 -2.32 5.03
CA GLN A 434 27.81 -1.08 4.27
C GLN A 434 28.81 -0.08 4.88
N LYS A 435 29.76 0.41 4.08
CA LYS A 435 30.84 1.28 4.58
C LYS A 435 30.41 2.74 4.78
N GLN A 436 29.38 3.19 4.06
CA GLN A 436 28.86 4.56 4.09
C GLN A 436 27.34 4.55 3.89
N GLY A 437 26.61 5.32 4.69
CA GLY A 437 25.15 5.45 4.66
C GLY A 437 24.62 6.27 5.84
N GLY A 438 23.31 6.25 6.07
CA GLY A 438 22.67 6.99 7.18
C GLY A 438 23.02 6.49 8.59
N TRP A 439 23.66 5.32 8.68
CA TRP A 439 24.23 4.73 9.90
C TRP A 439 25.77 4.67 9.84
N GLY A 440 26.38 5.41 8.90
CA GLY A 440 27.82 5.45 8.63
C GLY A 440 28.37 4.09 8.24
N SER A 441 29.42 3.62 8.92
CA SER A 441 29.89 2.23 8.80
C SER A 441 28.94 1.31 9.57
N LEU A 442 28.20 0.48 8.84
CA LEU A 442 27.21 -0.46 9.34
C LEU A 442 27.64 -1.91 9.07
N SER A 443 27.51 -2.77 10.08
CA SER A 443 27.75 -4.21 10.00
C SER A 443 26.58 -4.95 10.64
N LEU A 444 25.99 -5.91 9.92
CA LEU A 444 24.88 -6.76 10.37
C LEU A 444 25.34 -8.21 10.38
N GLY A 445 25.51 -8.80 11.55
CA GLY A 445 25.88 -10.21 11.75
C GLY A 445 24.64 -11.08 11.94
N LEU A 446 24.50 -12.11 11.10
CA LEU A 446 23.32 -12.98 11.04
C LEU A 446 23.63 -14.38 11.58
N ASP A 447 22.73 -14.96 12.36
CA ASP A 447 22.81 -16.38 12.74
C ASP A 447 22.53 -17.31 11.55
N GLU A 448 22.56 -18.62 11.77
CA GLU A 448 22.35 -19.60 10.70
C GLU A 448 20.88 -19.71 10.25
N LYS A 449 19.95 -19.22 11.07
CA LYS A 449 18.51 -19.05 10.74
C LYS A 449 18.22 -17.69 10.08
N GLY A 450 19.24 -16.86 9.82
CA GLY A 450 19.11 -15.54 9.19
C GLY A 450 18.60 -14.43 10.12
N ARG A 451 18.59 -14.64 11.45
CA ARG A 451 18.20 -13.63 12.45
C ARG A 451 19.36 -12.69 12.76
N LEU A 452 19.07 -11.42 13.07
CA LEU A 452 20.08 -10.40 13.38
C LEU A 452 20.72 -10.62 14.76
N GLN A 453 21.77 -11.44 14.83
CA GLN A 453 22.46 -11.82 16.07
C GLN A 453 23.20 -10.64 16.72
N ARG A 454 23.89 -9.85 15.90
CA ARG A 454 24.66 -8.67 16.33
C ARG A 454 24.61 -7.63 15.24
N TRP A 455 24.68 -6.36 15.60
CA TRP A 455 24.98 -5.29 14.65
C TRP A 455 25.91 -4.25 15.26
N ALA A 456 26.54 -3.46 14.41
CA ALA A 456 27.36 -2.33 14.82
C ALA A 456 27.21 -1.17 13.83
N SER A 457 27.10 0.05 14.37
CA SER A 457 27.05 1.30 13.61
C SER A 457 27.92 2.37 14.26
N SER A 458 28.62 3.16 13.45
CA SER A 458 29.28 4.40 13.89
C SER A 458 28.37 5.43 14.59
N GLN A 459 27.04 5.29 14.49
CA GLN A 459 26.06 6.21 15.08
C GLN A 459 25.36 5.65 16.33
N HIS A 460 25.58 4.36 16.69
CA HIS A 460 24.90 3.67 17.80
C HIS A 460 25.79 2.67 18.58
N GLY A 461 27.05 2.48 18.17
CA GLY A 461 27.92 1.43 18.71
C GLY A 461 27.51 0.05 18.25
N SER A 462 27.86 -0.98 19.04
CA SER A 462 27.41 -2.35 18.83
C SER A 462 26.25 -2.74 19.74
N GLU A 463 25.40 -3.61 19.23
CA GLU A 463 24.31 -4.26 19.94
C GLU A 463 24.37 -5.77 19.67
N ALA A 464 24.20 -6.58 20.71
CA ALA A 464 24.08 -8.03 20.61
C ALA A 464 22.76 -8.49 21.23
N ARG A 465 22.03 -9.35 20.52
CA ARG A 465 20.73 -9.87 20.97
C ARG A 465 20.87 -11.35 21.31
N TYR A 466 20.13 -11.78 22.34
CA TYR A 466 20.12 -13.15 22.81
C TYR A 466 18.67 -13.62 22.95
N TRP A 467 18.42 -14.84 22.45
CA TRP A 467 17.13 -15.50 22.52
C TRP A 467 17.23 -16.73 23.41
N SER A 468 16.13 -17.04 24.08
CA SER A 468 15.90 -18.38 24.62
C SER A 468 15.73 -19.41 23.49
N PRO A 469 15.74 -20.73 23.80
CA PRO A 469 15.54 -21.78 22.78
C PRO A 469 14.25 -21.58 21.97
N ASP A 470 13.15 -21.22 22.64
CA ASP A 470 11.82 -20.90 22.09
C ASP A 470 11.76 -19.55 21.34
N GLY A 471 12.90 -18.91 21.09
CA GLY A 471 13.01 -17.76 20.20
C GLY A 471 12.52 -16.43 20.77
N LYS A 472 12.08 -16.38 22.03
CA LYS A 472 11.76 -15.12 22.73
C LYS A 472 13.05 -14.34 23.01
N LEU A 473 13.00 -13.01 22.90
CA LEU A 473 14.14 -12.15 23.22
C LEU A 473 14.28 -12.06 24.74
N THR A 474 15.43 -12.47 25.28
CA THR A 474 15.68 -12.51 26.74
C THR A 474 16.71 -11.47 27.19
N ARG A 475 17.63 -11.08 26.30
CA ARG A 475 18.64 -10.06 26.60
C ARG A 475 19.05 -9.28 25.36
N ILE A 476 19.30 -7.98 25.55
CA ILE A 476 20.04 -7.12 24.62
C ILE A 476 21.27 -6.61 25.38
N ASP A 477 22.47 -6.82 24.85
CA ASP A 477 23.68 -6.08 25.26
C ASP A 477 23.88 -4.88 24.35
N TYR A 478 24.08 -3.72 24.94
CA TYR A 478 24.59 -2.52 24.29
C TYR A 478 26.10 -2.40 24.55
N ALA A 479 26.84 -1.68 23.72
CA ALA A 479 28.22 -1.32 24.03
C ALA A 479 28.31 -0.40 25.27
N GLU A 480 29.51 -0.27 25.86
CA GLU A 480 29.76 0.45 27.13
C GLU A 480 28.97 -0.14 28.34
N GLU A 481 28.91 -1.47 28.48
CA GLU A 481 28.36 -2.19 29.65
C GLU A 481 26.87 -1.90 29.98
N GLY A 482 26.10 -1.44 28.99
CA GLY A 482 24.65 -1.36 29.07
C GLY A 482 23.99 -2.69 28.67
N SER A 483 22.88 -3.07 29.31
CA SER A 483 22.04 -4.17 28.84
C SER A 483 20.56 -3.98 29.20
N LEU A 484 19.69 -4.71 28.52
CA LEU A 484 18.30 -4.92 28.91
C LEU A 484 18.08 -6.42 29.06
N GLN A 485 17.66 -6.85 30.26
CA GLN A 485 17.17 -8.21 30.53
C GLN A 485 15.63 -8.21 30.51
N ILE A 486 15.05 -9.20 29.84
CA ILE A 486 13.60 -9.32 29.63
C ILE A 486 13.15 -10.64 30.26
N HIS A 487 12.26 -10.55 31.24
CA HIS A 487 11.75 -11.70 31.98
C HIS A 487 10.25 -11.86 31.76
N TYR A 488 9.85 -13.11 31.58
CA TYR A 488 8.47 -13.52 31.37
C TYR A 488 7.98 -14.29 32.62
N ASP A 489 6.68 -14.31 32.88
CA ASP A 489 6.08 -15.18 33.89
C ASP A 489 5.91 -16.62 33.39
N GLN A 490 5.37 -17.49 34.25
CA GLN A 490 5.06 -18.89 33.90
C GLN A 490 3.96 -19.04 32.82
N GLN A 491 3.28 -17.95 32.47
CA GLN A 491 2.27 -17.87 31.41
C GLN A 491 2.85 -17.28 30.11
N GLY A 492 4.17 -17.06 30.05
CA GLY A 492 4.88 -16.52 28.90
C GLY A 492 4.73 -15.02 28.69
N ARG A 493 4.08 -14.30 29.63
CA ARG A 493 3.80 -12.87 29.56
C ARG A 493 4.94 -12.05 30.13
N LEU A 494 5.17 -10.84 29.62
CA LEU A 494 6.13 -9.91 30.18
C LEU A 494 5.79 -9.63 31.65
N SER A 495 6.75 -9.95 32.53
CA SER A 495 6.63 -9.76 33.98
C SER A 495 7.64 -8.74 34.49
N ARG A 496 8.79 -8.61 33.82
CA ARG A 496 9.83 -7.64 34.19
C ARG A 496 10.73 -7.23 33.04
N LEU A 497 11.11 -5.96 33.04
CA LEU A 497 12.25 -5.41 32.30
C LEU A 497 13.30 -4.93 33.31
N GLU A 498 14.54 -5.39 33.20
CA GLU A 498 15.69 -4.87 33.97
C GLU A 498 16.69 -4.21 33.00
N HIS A 499 16.69 -2.89 32.97
CA HIS A 499 17.72 -2.11 32.29
C HIS A 499 18.92 -1.95 33.21
N GLN A 500 20.11 -2.36 32.79
CA GLN A 500 21.35 -2.23 33.54
C GLN A 500 22.36 -1.34 32.80
N GLN A 501 23.11 -0.52 33.54
CA GLN A 501 24.23 0.26 33.03
C GLN A 501 25.35 0.28 34.08
N GLY A 502 26.37 -0.55 33.89
CA GLY A 502 27.39 -0.81 34.92
C GLY A 502 26.75 -1.39 36.20
N HIS A 503 26.87 -0.67 37.32
CA HIS A 503 26.26 -1.06 38.61
C HIS A 503 24.82 -0.58 38.81
N GLU A 504 24.30 0.31 37.95
CA GLU A 504 22.93 0.84 38.11
C GLU A 504 21.92 -0.05 37.38
N VAL A 505 20.78 -0.33 38.05
CA VAL A 505 19.67 -1.12 37.49
C VAL A 505 18.36 -0.36 37.67
N GLU A 506 17.62 -0.17 36.57
CA GLU A 506 16.26 0.36 36.55
C GLU A 506 15.30 -0.78 36.17
N ARG A 507 14.28 -1.01 36.99
CA ARG A 507 13.39 -2.18 36.89
C ARG A 507 11.94 -1.76 36.73
N SER A 508 11.31 -2.20 35.64
CA SER A 508 9.84 -2.21 35.50
C SER A 508 9.31 -3.59 35.85
N GLU A 509 8.31 -3.70 36.74
CA GLU A 509 7.58 -4.95 37.03
C GLU A 509 6.11 -4.82 36.62
N LEU A 510 5.55 -5.87 36.01
CA LEU A 510 4.18 -5.93 35.52
C LEU A 510 3.39 -6.97 36.33
N ASP A 511 2.47 -6.52 37.18
CA ASP A 511 1.59 -7.39 37.95
C ASP A 511 0.22 -7.50 37.26
N TRP A 512 -0.07 -8.67 36.70
CA TRP A 512 -1.34 -9.00 36.07
C TRP A 512 -2.40 -9.35 37.14
N LEU A 513 -3.02 -8.32 37.72
CA LEU A 513 -3.94 -8.42 38.87
C LEU A 513 -5.28 -9.13 38.57
N GLY A 514 -5.66 -9.25 37.29
CA GLY A 514 -6.86 -9.96 36.86
C GLY A 514 -7.26 -9.65 35.42
N PRO A 515 -8.41 -10.17 34.94
CA PRO A 515 -8.93 -9.87 33.60
C PRO A 515 -9.14 -8.36 33.43
N GLY A 516 -8.37 -7.75 32.52
CA GLY A 516 -8.41 -6.30 32.29
C GLY A 516 -7.83 -5.45 33.43
N ALA A 517 -7.11 -6.02 34.40
CA ALA A 517 -6.47 -5.29 35.49
C ALA A 517 -4.96 -5.52 35.50
N LEU A 518 -4.19 -4.47 35.20
CA LEU A 518 -2.72 -4.48 35.17
C LEU A 518 -2.19 -3.40 36.12
N ARG A 519 -1.18 -3.74 36.93
CA ARG A 519 -0.36 -2.77 37.65
C ARG A 519 1.05 -2.78 37.08
N ILE A 520 1.53 -1.62 36.63
CA ILE A 520 2.92 -1.43 36.18
C ILE A 520 3.64 -0.68 37.30
N ARG A 521 4.70 -1.25 37.85
CA ARG A 521 5.55 -0.65 38.89
C ARG A 521 6.90 -0.26 38.31
N HIS A 522 7.22 1.03 38.34
CA HIS A 522 8.50 1.61 37.95
C HIS A 522 9.03 2.48 39.11
N PRO A 523 10.35 2.74 39.26
CA PRO A 523 10.88 3.49 40.41
C PRO A 523 10.39 4.95 40.50
N THR A 524 9.85 5.48 39.40
CA THR A 524 9.34 6.86 39.27
C THR A 524 7.82 6.95 39.39
N GLU A 525 7.09 5.88 39.04
CA GLU A 525 5.63 5.85 38.91
C GLU A 525 5.09 4.42 39.03
N THR A 526 3.93 4.27 39.68
CA THR A 526 3.09 3.08 39.57
C THR A 526 1.79 3.45 38.86
N GLN A 527 1.45 2.71 37.81
CA GLN A 527 0.17 2.81 37.11
C GLN A 527 -0.72 1.62 37.47
N TRP A 528 -2.01 1.88 37.71
CA TRP A 528 -3.05 0.85 37.71
C TRP A 528 -3.98 1.12 36.54
N LEU A 529 -4.06 0.16 35.61
CA LEU A 529 -4.84 0.25 34.38
C LEU A 529 -6.03 -0.70 34.46
N LYS A 530 -7.23 -0.16 34.27
CA LYS A 530 -8.49 -0.92 34.18
C LYS A 530 -9.00 -0.85 32.75
N LEU A 531 -8.93 -1.98 32.06
CA LEU A 531 -9.20 -2.15 30.64
C LEU A 531 -10.53 -2.92 30.46
N ARG A 532 -11.39 -2.48 29.54
CA ARG A 532 -12.56 -3.23 29.07
C ARG A 532 -12.44 -3.39 27.56
N SER A 533 -12.36 -4.62 27.07
CA SER A 533 -12.22 -4.93 25.63
C SER A 533 -11.07 -4.16 24.94
N GLY A 534 -9.95 -3.99 25.65
CA GLY A 534 -8.78 -3.22 25.23
C GLY A 534 -8.85 -1.70 25.44
N LEU A 535 -10.02 -1.12 25.75
CA LEU A 535 -10.15 0.31 26.05
C LEU A 535 -9.81 0.61 27.51
N LEU A 536 -8.97 1.61 27.74
CA LEU A 536 -8.68 2.13 29.08
C LEU A 536 -9.93 2.81 29.64
N GLN A 537 -10.54 2.24 30.67
CA GLN A 537 -11.75 2.77 31.33
C GLN A 537 -11.42 3.66 32.52
N GLU A 538 -10.40 3.28 33.27
CA GLU A 538 -9.94 3.97 34.47
C GLU A 538 -8.43 3.78 34.58
N ARG A 539 -7.71 4.86 34.87
CA ARG A 539 -6.28 4.85 35.14
C ARG A 539 -6.03 5.57 36.44
N ARG A 540 -5.39 4.89 37.39
CA ARG A 540 -4.84 5.51 38.60
C ARG A 540 -3.32 5.61 38.49
N LEU A 541 -2.76 6.72 38.94
CA LEU A 541 -1.32 6.98 38.99
C LEU A 541 -0.89 7.31 40.42
N GLU A 542 0.28 6.83 40.82
CA GLU A 542 1.01 7.25 42.03
C GLU A 542 2.49 7.44 41.68
N ARG A 543 3.14 8.50 42.20
CA ARG A 543 4.50 8.92 41.80
C ARG A 543 5.40 9.09 43.00
N SER A 544 6.65 8.62 42.92
CA SER A 544 7.62 8.71 44.04
C SER A 544 8.07 10.14 44.37
N HIS A 545 7.77 11.11 43.49
CA HIS A 545 8.00 12.56 43.66
C HIS A 545 6.82 13.27 44.36
N SER A 546 5.70 12.57 44.53
CA SER A 546 4.43 13.12 45.01
C SER A 546 3.62 12.07 45.78
N PRO A 547 4.23 11.37 46.77
CA PRO A 547 3.59 10.25 47.45
C PRO A 547 2.28 10.66 48.12
N GLY A 548 1.27 9.80 48.04
CA GLY A 548 -0.08 10.05 48.57
C GLY A 548 -1.01 10.85 47.64
N GLN A 549 -0.50 11.57 46.62
CA GLN A 549 -1.35 12.10 45.56
C GLN A 549 -1.77 10.97 44.60
N ASN A 550 -3.06 10.91 44.29
CA ASN A 550 -3.67 9.84 43.49
C ASN A 550 -4.49 10.44 42.35
N TRP A 551 -3.90 10.58 41.18
CA TRP A 551 -4.63 10.98 39.97
C TRP A 551 -5.44 9.81 39.44
N THR A 552 -6.72 10.02 39.16
CA THR A 552 -7.60 9.03 38.52
C THR A 552 -8.28 9.61 37.29
N ASP A 553 -7.88 9.20 36.10
CA ASP A 553 -8.64 9.44 34.87
C ASP A 553 -9.76 8.40 34.75
N ARG A 554 -10.92 8.78 34.20
CA ARG A 554 -11.93 7.83 33.68
C ARG A 554 -12.38 8.18 32.27
N PHE A 555 -12.55 7.18 31.43
CA PHE A 555 -12.88 7.34 30.02
C PHE A 555 -14.09 6.48 29.64
N GLU A 556 -15.06 7.11 28.98
CA GLU A 556 -16.25 6.48 28.42
C GLU A 556 -16.22 6.60 26.90
N TYR A 557 -16.74 5.59 26.21
CA TYR A 557 -16.66 5.45 24.76
C TYR A 557 -18.01 5.02 24.20
N ASP A 558 -18.29 5.37 22.95
CA ASP A 558 -19.44 4.82 22.23
C ASP A 558 -19.18 3.39 21.72
N GLU A 559 -20.22 2.79 21.12
CA GLU A 559 -20.18 1.46 20.52
C GLU A 559 -19.15 1.35 19.39
N GLN A 560 -18.76 2.48 18.77
CA GLN A 560 -17.72 2.57 17.75
C GLN A 560 -16.30 2.81 18.33
N ARG A 561 -16.12 2.61 19.64
CA ARG A 561 -14.88 2.86 20.43
C ARG A 561 -14.40 4.30 20.47
N ARG A 562 -15.21 5.29 20.06
CA ARG A 562 -14.78 6.70 20.08
C ARG A 562 -14.96 7.24 21.49
N LEU A 563 -13.96 7.93 22.02
CA LEU A 563 -14.03 8.60 23.33
C LEU A 563 -15.20 9.59 23.31
N THR A 564 -16.16 9.45 24.22
CA THR A 564 -17.33 10.33 24.36
C THR A 564 -17.25 11.20 25.61
N LEU A 565 -16.66 10.68 26.68
CA LEU A 565 -16.46 11.40 27.94
C LEU A 565 -15.10 11.05 28.56
N HIS A 566 -14.37 12.07 29.01
CA HIS A 566 -13.19 11.90 29.86
C HIS A 566 -13.42 12.67 31.16
N SER A 567 -13.65 11.95 32.25
CA SER A 567 -13.72 12.55 33.59
C SER A 567 -12.31 12.78 34.11
N LEU A 568 -12.05 14.02 34.54
CA LEU A 568 -10.70 14.52 34.79
C LEU A 568 -10.27 14.29 36.25
N PRO A 569 -9.00 13.95 36.52
CA PRO A 569 -8.49 13.78 37.88
C PRO A 569 -8.59 15.05 38.72
N GLU A 570 -8.49 16.23 38.11
CA GLU A 570 -8.65 17.53 38.78
C GLU A 570 -10.12 18.01 38.90
N GLY A 571 -11.08 17.21 38.44
CA GLY A 571 -12.51 17.54 38.48
C GLY A 571 -13.06 18.09 37.16
N GLY A 572 -14.37 17.94 36.98
CA GLY A 572 -15.04 18.20 35.69
C GLY A 572 -14.82 17.07 34.67
N GLN A 573 -15.27 17.31 33.44
CA GLN A 573 -15.27 16.33 32.36
C GLN A 573 -15.03 17.01 31.00
N LEU A 574 -14.47 16.27 30.04
CA LEU A 574 -14.46 16.65 28.62
C LEU A 574 -15.48 15.78 27.87
N ARG A 575 -16.43 16.38 27.16
CA ARG A 575 -17.39 15.68 26.32
C ARG A 575 -17.06 15.88 24.84
N TYR A 576 -16.98 14.77 24.13
CA TYR A 576 -16.70 14.71 22.70
C TYR A 576 -17.99 14.29 21.98
N ARG A 577 -18.36 15.00 20.92
CA ARG A 577 -19.50 14.62 20.06
C ARG A 577 -18.99 14.32 18.66
N TRP A 578 -19.45 13.23 18.07
CA TRP A 578 -19.01 12.72 16.77
C TRP A 578 -20.20 12.60 15.81
N ASP A 579 -19.98 12.76 14.50
CA ASP A 579 -20.99 12.43 13.49
C ASP A 579 -20.96 10.95 13.06
N ALA A 580 -21.83 10.60 12.12
CA ALA A 580 -21.91 9.25 11.54
C ALA A 580 -20.67 8.83 10.72
N HIS A 581 -19.81 9.77 10.31
CA HIS A 581 -18.60 9.50 9.51
C HIS A 581 -17.36 9.35 10.40
N GLY A 582 -17.40 9.94 11.61
CA GLY A 582 -16.30 9.93 12.58
C GLY A 582 -15.55 11.25 12.68
N ARG A 583 -16.08 12.36 12.16
CA ARG A 583 -15.54 13.70 12.43
C ARG A 583 -15.95 14.13 13.84
N LEU A 584 -15.02 14.77 14.56
CA LEU A 584 -15.32 15.44 15.82
C LEU A 584 -16.18 16.67 15.52
N GLN A 585 -17.45 16.63 15.94
CA GLN A 585 -18.44 17.70 15.73
C GLN A 585 -18.35 18.78 16.81
N SER A 586 -18.05 18.40 18.06
CA SER A 586 -17.72 19.36 19.11
C SER A 586 -16.87 18.75 20.21
N LEU A 587 -16.06 19.58 20.85
CA LEU A 587 -15.42 19.32 22.15
C LEU A 587 -15.94 20.33 23.17
N GLU A 588 -16.48 19.84 24.28
CA GLU A 588 -17.03 20.64 25.37
C GLU A 588 -16.27 20.36 26.67
N TRP A 589 -15.92 21.40 27.41
CA TRP A 589 -15.45 21.28 28.78
C TRP A 589 -16.63 21.50 29.74
N ILE A 590 -16.85 20.54 30.63
CA ILE A 590 -17.85 20.59 31.70
C ILE A 590 -17.07 20.83 32.99
N GLN A 591 -17.24 21.99 33.59
CA GLN A 591 -16.61 22.33 34.86
C GLN A 591 -17.19 21.50 36.00
N GLN A 592 -16.47 21.43 37.14
CA GLN A 592 -16.98 20.76 38.35
C GLN A 592 -18.29 21.39 38.88
N THR A 593 -18.56 22.66 38.55
CA THR A 593 -19.82 23.37 38.81
C THR A 593 -21.01 22.91 37.95
N GLY A 594 -20.76 22.06 36.94
CA GLY A 594 -21.73 21.69 35.90
C GLY A 594 -21.82 22.70 34.75
N GLN A 595 -21.14 23.84 34.80
CA GLN A 595 -21.10 24.80 33.70
C GLN A 595 -20.40 24.20 32.48
N VAL A 596 -21.04 24.29 31.31
CA VAL A 596 -20.48 23.82 30.03
C VAL A 596 -19.87 25.00 29.25
N GLN A 597 -18.66 24.82 28.75
CA GLN A 597 -17.98 25.73 27.82
C GLN A 597 -17.61 24.96 26.55
N THR A 598 -17.97 25.48 25.37
CA THR A 598 -17.55 24.89 24.10
C THR A 598 -16.08 25.21 23.87
N VAL A 599 -15.26 24.20 23.56
CA VAL A 599 -13.85 24.39 23.19
C VAL A 599 -13.77 24.68 21.70
N ILE A 600 -14.33 23.77 20.90
CA ILE A 600 -14.50 23.87 19.44
C ILE A 600 -15.81 23.23 18.98
N HIS A 601 -16.30 23.69 17.83
CA HIS A 601 -17.31 23.01 17.02
C HIS A 601 -16.88 22.97 15.55
N ALA A 602 -17.32 21.95 14.82
CA ALA A 602 -17.01 21.78 13.40
C ALA A 602 -17.76 22.79 12.52
N GLN A 603 -17.09 23.26 11.47
CA GLN A 603 -17.69 24.05 10.39
C GLN A 603 -17.67 23.27 9.08
N GLU A 604 -18.19 23.84 7.98
CA GLU A 604 -18.07 23.23 6.65
C GLU A 604 -16.59 22.97 6.30
N VAL A 605 -15.75 24.00 6.43
CA VAL A 605 -14.28 23.92 6.40
C VAL A 605 -13.75 24.30 7.79
N GLY A 606 -12.87 23.47 8.37
CA GLY A 606 -12.19 23.79 9.64
C GLY A 606 -13.04 23.68 10.91
N TYR A 607 -12.73 24.54 11.88
CA TYR A 607 -13.34 24.59 13.21
C TYR A 607 -13.55 26.05 13.65
N ALA A 608 -14.52 26.26 14.54
CA ALA A 608 -14.70 27.50 15.27
C ALA A 608 -14.67 27.26 16.79
N TRP A 609 -14.05 28.18 17.52
CA TRP A 609 -13.81 28.08 18.96
C TRP A 609 -14.94 28.72 19.77
N GLY A 610 -15.03 28.39 21.06
CA GLY A 610 -16.08 28.89 21.96
C GLY A 610 -16.14 30.42 22.14
N ASN A 611 -15.06 31.14 21.82
CA ASN A 611 -15.02 32.60 21.80
C ASN A 611 -15.43 33.23 20.44
N GLY A 612 -15.80 32.42 19.46
CA GLY A 612 -16.27 32.89 18.14
C GLY A 612 -15.16 33.13 17.10
N LEU A 613 -13.88 32.88 17.44
CA LEU A 613 -12.81 32.81 16.42
C LEU A 613 -13.03 31.59 15.52
N GLN A 614 -12.69 31.71 14.23
CA GLN A 614 -12.96 30.69 13.21
C GLN A 614 -11.72 30.48 12.32
N LEU A 615 -11.30 29.24 12.10
CA LEU A 615 -10.14 28.91 11.26
C LEU A 615 -10.64 28.36 9.92
N ILE A 616 -10.52 29.17 8.88
CA ILE A 616 -10.65 28.72 7.49
C ILE A 616 -9.27 28.37 6.93
N SER A 617 -9.21 27.43 6.00
CA SER A 617 -8.03 27.13 5.20
C SER A 617 -8.38 27.06 3.73
N HIS A 618 -7.42 27.39 2.88
CA HIS A 618 -7.57 27.35 1.42
C HIS A 618 -6.45 26.50 0.82
N ALA A 619 -6.87 25.60 -0.07
CA ALA A 619 -6.01 24.68 -0.78
C ALA A 619 -5.75 25.19 -2.20
N ASN A 620 -4.52 25.02 -2.69
CA ASN A 620 -4.19 25.38 -4.06
C ASN A 620 -4.91 24.47 -5.09
N SER A 621 -4.74 24.73 -6.39
CA SER A 621 -5.28 23.87 -7.46
C SER A 621 -4.75 22.43 -7.46
N THR A 622 -3.82 22.12 -6.55
CA THR A 622 -3.30 20.78 -6.24
C THR A 622 -3.48 20.45 -4.76
N GLY A 623 -4.55 20.90 -4.10
CA GLY A 623 -5.04 20.41 -2.80
C GLY A 623 -4.18 20.61 -1.55
N GLN A 624 -2.97 21.10 -1.73
CA GLN A 624 -2.11 21.41 -0.61
C GLN A 624 -2.70 22.66 0.03
N ALA A 625 -3.07 22.56 1.30
CA ALA A 625 -3.41 23.72 2.09
C ALA A 625 -2.20 24.66 2.09
N VAL A 626 -2.37 25.83 1.50
CA VAL A 626 -1.32 26.85 1.35
C VAL A 626 -1.64 28.09 2.17
N ASP A 627 -2.92 28.37 2.40
CA ASP A 627 -3.37 29.46 3.25
C ASP A 627 -4.17 28.95 4.45
N ALA A 628 -4.02 29.63 5.58
CA ALA A 628 -4.87 29.50 6.75
C ALA A 628 -5.19 30.90 7.29
N MET A 629 -6.44 31.14 7.69
CA MET A 629 -6.85 32.43 8.24
C MET A 629 -7.73 32.22 9.47
N LEU A 630 -7.28 32.75 10.59
CA LEU A 630 -8.05 32.82 11.83
C LEU A 630 -8.83 34.14 11.84
N LEU A 631 -10.15 34.07 11.69
CA LEU A 631 -11.04 35.22 11.60
C LEU A 631 -11.72 35.52 12.94
N GLN A 632 -11.86 36.81 13.25
CA GLN A 632 -12.68 37.33 14.34
C GLN A 632 -14.18 37.27 14.00
N PRO A 633 -15.07 37.37 15.00
CA PRO A 633 -16.52 37.43 14.79
C PRO A 633 -17.01 38.57 13.87
N ASP A 634 -16.19 39.60 13.63
CA ASP A 634 -16.47 40.70 12.70
C ASP A 634 -15.86 40.50 11.30
N GLY A 635 -15.31 39.31 11.02
CA GLY A 635 -14.67 38.93 9.76
C GLY A 635 -13.22 39.38 9.60
N LYS A 636 -12.62 40.13 10.54
CA LYS A 636 -11.22 40.58 10.42
C LYS A 636 -10.23 39.48 10.81
N PRO A 637 -9.11 39.29 10.09
CA PRO A 637 -8.09 38.31 10.48
C PRO A 637 -7.41 38.69 11.81
N ALA A 638 -7.39 37.75 12.75
CA ALA A 638 -6.55 37.78 13.95
C ALA A 638 -5.12 37.26 13.67
N TRP A 639 -5.02 36.27 12.76
CA TRP A 639 -3.77 35.69 12.26
C TRP A 639 -4.00 35.09 10.87
N THR A 640 -2.98 35.10 10.01
CA THR A 640 -2.99 34.38 8.72
C THR A 640 -1.66 33.70 8.44
N GLN A 641 -1.69 32.58 7.73
CA GLN A 641 -0.54 31.94 7.09
C GLN A 641 -0.75 31.89 5.57
N THR A 642 0.32 32.11 4.79
CA THR A 642 0.37 31.85 3.34
C THR A 642 1.71 31.21 2.99
N ARG A 643 1.67 30.12 2.22
CA ARG A 643 2.84 29.34 1.78
C ARG A 643 3.01 29.37 0.27
N ARG A 644 4.25 29.55 -0.19
CA ARG A 644 4.62 29.33 -1.61
C ARG A 644 5.43 28.05 -1.73
N LEU A 645 4.96 27.14 -2.57
CA LEU A 645 5.60 25.85 -2.82
C LEU A 645 6.39 25.84 -4.15
N ASP A 646 7.26 24.85 -4.33
CA ASP A 646 7.76 24.43 -5.65
C ASP A 646 6.94 23.26 -6.24
N ALA A 647 7.30 22.79 -7.44
CA ALA A 647 6.63 21.67 -8.10
C ALA A 647 6.80 20.32 -7.35
N GLN A 648 7.85 20.24 -6.51
CA GLN A 648 8.17 19.12 -5.63
C GLN A 648 7.40 19.19 -4.30
N GLY A 649 6.70 20.29 -4.02
CA GLY A 649 5.93 20.54 -2.80
C GLY A 649 6.75 21.09 -1.63
N ASN A 650 8.03 21.45 -1.82
CA ASN A 650 8.84 22.08 -0.79
C ASN A 650 8.33 23.49 -0.49
N VAL A 651 8.30 23.88 0.79
CA VAL A 651 7.88 25.23 1.20
C VAL A 651 9.03 26.19 0.92
N LEU A 652 8.96 26.95 -0.18
CA LEU A 652 9.99 27.96 -0.53
C LEU A 652 9.79 29.27 0.24
N GLU A 653 8.55 29.59 0.59
CA GLU A 653 8.21 30.70 1.49
C GLU A 653 7.11 30.30 2.46
N ASP A 654 7.26 30.67 3.73
CA ASP A 654 6.21 30.55 4.77
C ASP A 654 6.03 31.94 5.40
N ARG A 655 4.87 32.58 5.19
CA ARG A 655 4.55 33.91 5.73
C ARG A 655 3.44 33.79 6.76
N HIS A 656 3.66 34.39 7.93
CA HIS A 656 2.65 34.63 8.95
C HIS A 656 2.39 36.12 9.12
N ASP A 657 1.12 36.49 9.29
CA ASP A 657 0.67 37.85 9.61
C ASP A 657 -0.12 37.80 10.93
N TYR A 658 0.14 38.77 11.81
CA TYR A 658 -0.51 38.89 13.12
C TYR A 658 -1.06 40.32 13.27
N PRO A 659 -2.19 40.67 12.60
CA PRO A 659 -2.69 42.05 12.55
C PRO A 659 -2.94 42.68 13.93
N LEU A 660 -3.41 41.88 14.90
CA LEU A 660 -3.65 42.32 16.29
C LEU A 660 -2.36 42.69 17.05
N LEU A 661 -1.20 42.21 16.61
CA LEU A 661 0.11 42.50 17.20
C LEU A 661 0.95 43.46 16.32
N GLN A 662 0.45 43.83 15.13
CA GLN A 662 1.17 44.56 14.09
C GLN A 662 2.52 43.89 13.72
N GLN A 663 2.56 42.55 13.74
CA GLN A 663 3.74 41.75 13.42
C GLN A 663 3.54 40.95 12.13
N ILE A 664 4.58 40.93 11.29
CA ILE A 664 4.68 40.04 10.12
C ILE A 664 5.96 39.20 10.29
N ARG A 665 5.90 37.93 9.91
CA ARG A 665 7.05 37.01 9.83
C ARG A 665 7.03 36.32 8.48
N HIS A 666 8.18 36.22 7.83
CA HIS A 666 8.27 35.73 6.46
C HIS A 666 9.59 35.02 6.27
N TRP A 667 9.52 33.69 6.17
CA TRP A 667 10.67 32.82 5.99
C TRP A 667 10.86 32.50 4.52
N PHE A 668 12.09 32.65 4.03
CA PHE A 668 12.56 32.18 2.72
C PHE A 668 13.43 30.95 2.93
N LEU A 669 13.26 29.95 2.07
CA LEU A 669 13.72 28.58 2.29
C LEU A 669 14.33 28.00 1.01
N HIS A 670 15.48 27.34 1.14
CA HIS A 670 16.21 26.73 0.02
C HIS A 670 16.57 25.28 0.32
N TYR A 671 16.52 24.43 -0.71
CA TYR A 671 16.66 22.97 -0.61
C TYR A 671 17.73 22.44 -1.57
N ASP A 672 18.37 21.32 -1.21
CA ASP A 672 19.26 20.59 -2.11
C ASP A 672 18.51 19.62 -3.03
N ALA A 673 19.23 18.95 -3.93
CA ALA A 673 18.68 17.94 -4.83
C ALA A 673 18.20 16.64 -4.12
N GLN A 674 18.33 16.56 -2.80
CA GLN A 674 17.72 15.52 -1.95
C GLN A 674 16.53 16.07 -1.14
N ASN A 675 16.07 17.28 -1.46
CA ASN A 675 15.02 18.04 -0.78
C ASN A 675 15.32 18.37 0.69
N ARG A 676 16.59 18.36 1.13
CA ARG A 676 16.95 18.77 2.51
C ARG A 676 17.09 20.30 2.57
N MET A 677 16.58 20.95 3.62
CA MET A 677 16.67 22.40 3.77
C MET A 677 18.12 22.85 4.01
N ILE A 678 18.73 23.49 3.03
CA ILE A 678 20.14 23.95 3.06
C ILE A 678 20.30 25.44 3.37
N ALA A 679 19.24 26.25 3.26
CA ALA A 679 19.27 27.61 3.82
C ALA A 679 17.89 28.09 4.27
N LEU A 680 17.90 29.03 5.22
CA LEU A 680 16.74 29.77 5.70
C LEU A 680 17.10 31.24 5.98
N ARG A 681 16.17 32.16 5.67
CA ARG A 681 16.30 33.60 5.97
C ARG A 681 14.96 34.18 6.41
N GLN A 682 14.96 35.00 7.45
CA GLN A 682 13.81 35.77 7.91
C GLN A 682 13.81 37.14 7.22
N GLY A 683 12.69 37.52 6.62
CA GLY A 683 12.54 38.76 5.85
C GLY A 683 13.48 38.85 4.62
N LYS A 684 13.67 40.08 4.12
CA LYS A 684 14.50 40.39 2.95
C LYS A 684 15.86 41.03 3.28
N THR A 685 16.10 41.36 4.56
CA THR A 685 17.23 42.19 5.01
C THR A 685 18.16 41.49 6.01
N GLU A 686 17.81 40.31 6.49
CA GLU A 686 18.65 39.54 7.43
C GLU A 686 19.68 38.67 6.71
N SER A 687 20.71 38.25 7.44
CA SER A 687 21.70 37.31 6.93
C SER A 687 21.11 35.90 6.78
N GLU A 688 21.29 35.33 5.61
CA GLU A 688 20.88 33.96 5.31
C GLU A 688 21.69 32.95 6.13
N GLN A 689 20.99 32.02 6.78
CA GLN A 689 21.60 30.93 7.53
C GLN A 689 21.72 29.70 6.64
N TRP A 690 22.95 29.24 6.41
CA TRP A 690 23.24 28.06 5.59
C TRP A 690 23.48 26.83 6.47
N LEU A 691 22.94 25.68 6.06
CA LEU A 691 22.96 24.40 6.75
C LEU A 691 23.54 23.31 5.83
N ALA A 692 24.47 22.51 6.35
CA ALA A 692 25.04 21.37 5.64
C ALA A 692 24.83 20.07 6.42
N TRP A 693 24.39 19.00 5.75
CA TRP A 693 23.89 17.78 6.39
C TRP A 693 24.71 16.53 6.07
N SER A 694 25.04 15.76 7.11
CA SER A 694 25.62 14.42 6.96
C SER A 694 24.61 13.43 6.36
N HIS A 695 25.11 12.27 5.92
CA HIS A 695 24.25 11.14 5.55
C HIS A 695 23.37 10.65 6.72
N SER A 696 23.81 10.81 7.97
CA SER A 696 23.06 10.38 9.17
C SER A 696 21.98 11.37 9.63
N GLY A 697 21.72 12.43 8.85
CA GLY A 697 20.75 13.48 9.22
C GLY A 697 21.29 14.48 10.25
N ALA A 698 22.57 14.37 10.63
CA ALA A 698 23.21 15.31 11.54
C ALA A 698 23.62 16.59 10.78
N LEU A 699 23.54 17.73 11.46
CA LEU A 699 24.05 19.01 10.96
C LEU A 699 25.57 18.99 11.04
N ALA A 700 26.23 18.94 9.88
CA ALA A 700 27.68 18.89 9.74
C ALA A 700 28.33 20.29 9.83
N ALA A 701 27.67 21.32 9.29
CA ALA A 701 28.11 22.71 9.40
C ALA A 701 26.93 23.69 9.37
N ARG A 702 27.14 24.90 9.92
CA ARG A 702 26.22 26.05 9.84
C ARG A 702 27.01 27.34 9.67
N TYR A 703 26.53 28.24 8.80
CA TYR A 703 27.09 29.56 8.55
C TYR A 703 25.96 30.62 8.66
N PRO A 704 26.22 31.86 9.13
CA PRO A 704 27.49 32.41 9.59
C PRO A 704 27.91 31.94 10.99
N LYS A 705 26.96 31.56 11.85
CA LYS A 705 27.22 31.12 13.23
C LYS A 705 27.35 29.60 13.28
N PRO A 706 28.53 29.00 13.56
CA PRO A 706 28.64 27.56 13.71
C PRO A 706 27.73 27.03 14.81
N ALA A 707 27.35 25.76 14.72
CA ALA A 707 26.75 25.04 15.84
C ALA A 707 27.87 24.55 16.79
N ALA A 708 27.57 24.41 18.08
CA ALA A 708 28.52 23.81 19.02
C ALA A 708 28.89 22.37 18.62
N SER A 709 30.01 21.84 19.10
CA SER A 709 30.30 20.41 18.96
C SER A 709 29.26 19.56 19.72
N ILE A 710 28.99 18.35 19.22
CA ILE A 710 28.38 17.28 20.01
C ILE A 710 29.46 16.22 20.21
N GLN A 711 29.82 15.96 21.46
CA GLN A 711 30.67 14.83 21.81
C GLN A 711 29.78 13.61 22.03
N ARG A 712 30.11 12.50 21.36
CA ARG A 712 29.42 11.21 21.46
C ARG A 712 30.43 10.17 21.95
N SER A 713 29.99 9.17 22.71
CA SER A 713 30.86 8.06 23.11
C SER A 713 31.00 7.02 21.99
N SER A 714 31.69 5.90 22.25
CA SER A 714 31.85 4.82 21.27
C SER A 714 30.51 4.19 20.85
N THR A 715 29.48 4.37 21.68
CA THR A 715 28.08 3.97 21.41
C THR A 715 27.29 4.97 20.59
N GLY A 716 27.90 6.05 20.09
CA GLY A 716 27.17 7.15 19.45
C GLY A 716 26.25 7.95 20.38
N THR A 717 25.99 7.48 21.61
CA THR A 717 25.21 8.19 22.64
C THR A 717 25.89 9.53 22.95
N ALA A 718 25.12 10.62 22.97
CA ALA A 718 25.66 11.95 23.28
C ALA A 718 26.16 12.02 24.73
N LYS A 719 27.30 12.66 24.96
CA LYS A 719 27.90 12.88 26.29
C LYS A 719 28.07 14.36 26.62
N ALA A 720 28.35 15.21 25.62
CA ALA A 720 28.35 16.67 25.78
C ALA A 720 27.86 17.40 24.52
N VAL A 721 27.30 18.60 24.72
CA VAL A 721 26.85 19.53 23.68
C VAL A 721 27.40 20.92 24.03
N GLY A 722 28.49 21.33 23.38
CA GLY A 722 29.26 22.50 23.80
C GLY A 722 29.82 22.33 25.22
N ALA A 723 29.40 23.20 26.15
CA ALA A 723 29.79 23.16 27.57
C ALA A 723 28.75 22.45 28.48
N LEU A 724 27.71 21.84 27.91
CA LEU A 724 26.70 21.07 28.63
C LEU A 724 27.05 19.58 28.58
N ASN A 725 27.16 18.93 29.73
CA ASN A 725 27.32 17.49 29.89
C ASN A 725 25.95 16.81 30.05
N LEU A 726 25.84 15.56 29.61
CA LEU A 726 24.58 14.81 29.54
C LEU A 726 24.72 13.43 30.22
N ASP A 727 23.93 13.20 31.27
CA ASP A 727 23.83 11.91 31.94
C ASP A 727 22.55 11.18 31.50
N TYR A 728 22.70 9.92 31.09
CA TYR A 728 21.60 9.06 30.66
C TYR A 728 21.25 8.03 31.74
N GLY A 729 20.07 7.41 31.63
CA GLY A 729 19.66 6.27 32.46
C GLY A 729 20.03 4.92 31.88
N PRO A 730 19.85 3.83 32.65
CA PRO A 730 19.96 2.47 32.12
C PRO A 730 18.99 2.20 30.95
N ASN A 731 17.81 2.85 30.97
CA ASN A 731 16.87 2.92 29.85
C ASN A 731 17.33 3.73 28.62
N ARG A 732 18.53 4.31 28.66
CA ARG A 732 19.11 5.18 27.63
C ARG A 732 18.28 6.44 27.30
N ARG A 733 17.39 6.89 28.20
CA ARG A 733 16.79 8.24 28.18
C ARG A 733 17.68 9.24 28.93
N LEU A 734 17.68 10.50 28.49
CA LEU A 734 18.44 11.59 29.11
C LEU A 734 17.87 11.90 30.51
N ARG A 735 18.66 11.79 31.58
CA ARG A 735 18.20 12.05 32.96
C ARG A 735 18.68 13.37 33.55
N ARG A 736 19.82 13.90 33.11
CA ARG A 736 20.36 15.17 33.63
C ARG A 736 21.20 15.89 32.59
N VAL A 737 21.05 17.22 32.56
CA VAL A 737 21.96 18.12 31.86
C VAL A 737 22.64 19.00 32.91
N HIS A 738 23.96 19.12 32.83
CA HIS A 738 24.76 19.85 33.82
C HIS A 738 25.96 20.57 33.18
N THR A 739 26.48 21.59 33.84
CA THR A 739 27.82 22.13 33.58
C THR A 739 28.81 21.48 34.54
N ALA A 740 30.12 21.70 34.37
CA ALA A 740 31.14 21.21 35.31
C ALA A 740 30.90 21.62 36.78
N ASN A 741 30.16 22.70 37.03
CA ASN A 741 29.97 23.28 38.37
C ASN A 741 28.52 23.24 38.88
N SER A 742 27.53 22.87 38.04
CA SER A 742 26.11 22.99 38.40
C SER A 742 25.18 22.10 37.56
N THR A 743 24.28 21.38 38.20
CA THR A 743 23.11 20.79 37.53
C THR A 743 22.23 21.90 36.93
N LEU A 744 21.87 21.78 35.65
CA LEU A 744 21.03 22.74 34.94
C LEU A 744 19.57 22.30 34.94
N VAL A 745 19.31 21.02 34.65
CA VAL A 745 17.98 20.40 34.72
C VAL A 745 18.09 18.89 34.90
N GLU A 746 17.17 18.30 35.68
CA GLU A 746 17.00 16.86 35.88
C GLU A 746 15.64 16.39 35.35
N TYR A 747 15.57 15.12 34.93
CA TYR A 747 14.39 14.49 34.34
C TYR A 747 14.18 13.09 34.88
N ARG A 748 12.93 12.63 34.92
CA ARG A 748 12.55 11.25 35.25
C ARG A 748 11.49 10.75 34.28
N HIS A 749 11.58 9.46 33.95
CA HIS A 749 10.79 8.81 32.91
C HIS A 749 9.93 7.68 33.49
N ASP A 750 8.83 7.33 32.84
CA ASP A 750 8.04 6.14 33.18
C ASP A 750 8.57 4.87 32.47
N ALA A 751 7.87 3.74 32.66
CA ALA A 751 8.19 2.46 32.01
C ALA A 751 8.04 2.47 30.48
N PHE A 752 7.41 3.50 29.91
CA PHE A 752 7.26 3.71 28.46
C PHE A 752 8.30 4.70 27.90
N GLY A 753 9.25 5.16 28.73
CA GLY A 753 10.27 6.13 28.35
C GLY A 753 9.77 7.57 28.21
N GLN A 754 8.54 7.87 28.65
CA GLN A 754 7.92 9.19 28.59
C GLN A 754 8.39 10.06 29.75
N ARG A 755 8.68 11.34 29.50
CA ARG A 755 9.26 12.25 30.50
C ARG A 755 8.20 12.78 31.45
N ILE A 756 7.95 12.06 32.54
CA ILE A 756 6.88 12.37 33.50
C ILE A 756 7.22 13.42 34.58
N TRP A 757 8.48 13.83 34.73
CA TRP A 757 8.90 14.87 35.69
C TRP A 757 10.18 15.58 35.24
N ARG A 758 10.28 16.89 35.53
CA ARG A 758 11.51 17.70 35.38
C ARG A 758 11.75 18.61 36.58
N LYS A 759 13.02 18.91 36.88
CA LYS A 759 13.46 19.85 37.91
C LYS A 759 14.51 20.83 37.39
N GLN A 760 14.24 22.12 37.53
CA GLN A 760 15.16 23.23 37.23
C GLN A 760 15.34 24.09 38.49
N GLY A 761 16.44 23.88 39.22
CA GLY A 761 16.65 24.51 40.54
C GLY A 761 15.54 24.13 41.54
N ASN A 762 14.77 25.11 42.01
CA ASN A 762 13.63 24.91 42.89
C ASN A 762 12.29 24.70 42.15
N GLN A 763 12.26 24.81 40.82
CA GLN A 763 11.04 24.57 40.04
C GLN A 763 10.94 23.09 39.67
N GLU A 764 9.89 22.42 40.13
CA GLU A 764 9.57 21.03 39.77
C GLU A 764 8.21 20.96 39.06
N ARG A 765 8.18 20.26 37.93
CA ARG A 765 6.96 20.06 37.13
C ARG A 765 6.80 18.60 36.76
N ALA A 766 5.59 18.07 36.93
CA ALA A 766 5.18 16.74 36.51
C ALA A 766 4.32 16.80 35.24
N PHE A 767 4.40 15.77 34.40
CA PHE A 767 3.74 15.67 33.10
C PHE A 767 2.83 14.44 33.04
N PHE A 768 1.70 14.53 32.34
CA PHE A 768 0.69 13.47 32.26
C PHE A 768 0.31 13.22 30.80
N PHE A 769 0.55 12.01 30.32
CA PHE A 769 0.31 11.60 28.93
C PHE A 769 -0.96 10.74 28.82
N HIS A 770 -1.50 10.59 27.61
CA HIS A 770 -2.44 9.53 27.24
C HIS A 770 -2.05 8.99 25.86
N GLY A 771 -1.85 7.68 25.76
CA GLY A 771 -1.09 7.10 24.65
C GLY A 771 0.29 7.76 24.58
N GLN A 772 0.52 8.54 23.52
CA GLN A 772 1.77 9.27 23.27
C GLN A 772 1.58 10.81 23.33
N GLN A 773 0.39 11.32 23.67
CA GLN A 773 0.08 12.76 23.72
C GLN A 773 0.21 13.32 25.14
N LEU A 774 0.90 14.45 25.30
CA LEU A 774 0.96 15.18 26.58
C LEU A 774 -0.39 15.85 26.86
N MET A 775 -1.16 15.31 27.80
CA MET A 775 -2.46 15.86 28.20
C MET A 775 -2.36 16.97 29.24
N ALA A 776 -1.42 16.91 30.20
CA ALA A 776 -1.42 17.88 31.30
C ALA A 776 -0.06 18.05 32.00
N GLU A 777 0.06 19.14 32.75
CA GLU A 777 1.18 19.53 33.60
C GLU A 777 0.71 19.87 35.02
N LEU A 778 1.54 19.60 36.02
CA LEU A 778 1.39 20.03 37.42
C LEU A 778 2.69 20.68 37.90
N ASP A 779 2.62 21.93 38.35
CA ASP A 779 3.73 22.60 39.04
C ASP A 779 3.71 22.23 40.53
N LEU A 780 4.67 21.41 40.96
CA LEU A 780 4.71 20.80 42.29
C LEU A 780 4.99 21.78 43.43
N ALA A 781 5.35 23.03 43.10
CA ALA A 781 5.55 24.12 44.05
C ALA A 781 4.31 25.00 44.28
N ALA A 782 3.18 24.74 43.60
CA ALA A 782 2.05 25.68 43.55
C ALA A 782 1.18 25.70 44.82
N ALA A 783 0.54 24.58 45.19
CA ALA A 783 -0.28 24.49 46.41
C ALA A 783 -0.53 23.04 46.87
N PRO A 784 -0.69 22.79 48.20
CA PRO A 784 -1.17 21.51 48.71
C PRO A 784 -2.59 21.20 48.21
N GLY A 785 -2.74 20.08 47.51
CA GLY A 785 -4.04 19.58 47.02
C GLY A 785 -4.36 19.89 45.56
N GLN A 786 -3.58 20.73 44.88
CA GLN A 786 -3.72 20.92 43.43
C GLN A 786 -3.26 19.65 42.69
N LEU A 787 -4.12 19.09 41.83
CA LEU A 787 -3.83 17.85 41.08
C LEU A 787 -3.29 18.12 39.67
N ILE A 788 -3.71 19.20 39.01
CA ILE A 788 -3.24 19.64 37.69
C ILE A 788 -3.15 21.17 37.70
N SER A 789 -2.14 21.72 37.02
CA SER A 789 -1.97 23.18 36.81
C SER A 789 -2.37 23.61 35.41
N ARG A 790 -2.17 22.75 34.40
CA ARG A 790 -2.48 23.03 32.99
C ARG A 790 -2.92 21.74 32.29
N ARG A 791 -4.03 21.76 31.54
CA ARG A 791 -4.48 20.65 30.68
C ARG A 791 -4.61 21.10 29.23
N TYR A 792 -4.03 20.34 28.31
CA TYR A 792 -4.16 20.51 26.86
C TYR A 792 -5.34 19.69 26.31
N LEU A 793 -6.04 20.28 25.34
CA LEU A 793 -7.22 19.75 24.70
C LEU A 793 -6.95 19.61 23.19
N TYR A 794 -7.23 18.43 22.62
CA TYR A 794 -6.82 18.07 21.27
C TYR A 794 -8.01 17.71 20.36
N ALA A 795 -7.90 18.05 19.09
CA ALA A 795 -8.70 17.51 18.00
C ALA A 795 -7.80 16.59 17.15
N GLY A 796 -7.88 15.28 17.40
CA GLY A 796 -6.90 14.33 16.85
C GLY A 796 -5.50 14.61 17.43
N LEU A 797 -4.55 14.99 16.59
CA LEU A 797 -3.19 15.38 17.01
C LEU A 797 -3.03 16.88 17.27
N THR A 798 -3.97 17.72 16.83
CA THR A 798 -3.86 19.18 16.86
C THR A 798 -4.30 19.75 18.22
N PRO A 799 -3.49 20.55 18.92
CA PRO A 799 -3.94 21.30 20.09
C PRO A 799 -4.99 22.34 19.70
N VAL A 800 -6.14 22.36 20.39
CA VAL A 800 -7.25 23.30 20.12
C VAL A 800 -7.70 24.09 21.35
N GLY A 801 -7.34 23.65 22.56
CA GLY A 801 -7.65 24.38 23.78
C GLY A 801 -6.70 24.03 24.92
N MET A 802 -6.72 24.86 25.96
CA MET A 802 -5.93 24.68 27.17
C MET A 802 -6.68 25.22 28.37
N ILE A 803 -6.81 24.43 29.43
CA ILE A 803 -7.33 24.88 30.72
C ILE A 803 -6.13 25.16 31.63
N VAL A 804 -6.10 26.32 32.27
CA VAL A 804 -5.11 26.65 33.32
C VAL A 804 -5.84 26.78 34.64
N TYR A 805 -5.40 26.02 35.65
CA TYR A 805 -6.04 25.94 36.96
C TYR A 805 -5.30 26.76 38.00
N GLN A 806 -6.06 27.61 38.70
CA GLN A 806 -5.58 28.34 39.86
C GLN A 806 -5.44 27.40 41.09
N PRO A 807 -4.68 27.79 42.13
CA PRO A 807 -4.50 27.00 43.35
C PRO A 807 -5.78 26.61 44.11
N ASP A 808 -6.89 27.32 43.88
CA ASP A 808 -8.21 27.02 44.46
C ASP A 808 -9.04 26.01 43.63
N GLY A 809 -8.48 25.52 42.52
CA GLY A 809 -9.14 24.60 41.59
C GLY A 809 -9.95 25.28 40.48
N GLN A 810 -10.05 26.61 40.45
CA GLN A 810 -10.77 27.30 39.36
C GLN A 810 -9.96 27.27 38.06
N GLY A 811 -10.54 26.69 37.01
CA GLY A 811 -9.94 26.63 35.67
C GLY A 811 -10.38 27.79 34.79
N GLN A 812 -9.43 28.37 34.04
CA GLN A 812 -9.70 29.27 32.92
C GLN A 812 -9.40 28.55 31.61
N LEU A 813 -10.37 28.51 30.70
CA LEU A 813 -10.20 28.01 29.34
C LEU A 813 -9.56 29.09 28.45
N TYR A 814 -8.54 28.66 27.70
CA TYR A 814 -7.90 29.39 26.62
C TYR A 814 -7.99 28.57 25.33
N TYR A 815 -8.04 29.26 24.19
CA TYR A 815 -8.26 28.66 22.88
C TYR A 815 -6.96 28.70 22.07
N LEU A 816 -6.52 27.55 21.56
CA LEU A 816 -5.23 27.36 20.90
C LEU A 816 -5.45 27.31 19.38
N HIS A 817 -4.72 28.15 18.66
CA HIS A 817 -4.84 28.31 17.21
C HIS A 817 -3.57 27.82 16.54
N SER A 818 -3.68 26.68 15.85
CA SER A 818 -2.58 25.99 15.20
C SER A 818 -2.45 26.31 13.71
N ASP A 819 -1.22 26.23 13.23
CA ASP A 819 -0.89 26.36 11.81
C ASP A 819 -1.23 25.10 11.00
N LEU A 820 -0.94 25.16 9.70
CA LEU A 820 -1.17 24.06 8.75
C LEU A 820 -0.42 22.75 9.08
N MET A 821 0.53 22.77 10.02
CA MET A 821 1.25 21.58 10.53
C MET A 821 0.83 21.21 11.96
N GLY A 822 -0.23 21.83 12.50
CA GLY A 822 -0.73 21.58 13.84
C GLY A 822 0.06 22.27 14.96
N ALA A 823 1.03 23.14 14.65
CA ALA A 823 1.84 23.84 15.64
C ALA A 823 1.18 25.16 16.07
N VAL A 824 1.03 25.40 17.38
CA VAL A 824 0.30 26.58 17.90
C VAL A 824 1.06 27.86 17.60
N ARG A 825 0.38 28.84 16.97
CA ARG A 825 0.93 30.16 16.63
C ARG A 825 0.35 31.29 17.47
N LEU A 826 -0.90 31.14 17.92
CA LEU A 826 -1.61 32.15 18.71
C LEU A 826 -2.51 31.45 19.75
N ILE A 827 -2.64 32.04 20.93
CA ILE A 827 -3.57 31.64 21.99
C ILE A 827 -4.41 32.85 22.38
N SER A 828 -5.72 32.65 22.52
CA SER A 828 -6.67 33.72 22.86
C SER A 828 -7.50 33.39 24.10
N ASP A 829 -7.93 34.42 24.83
CA ASP A 829 -8.90 34.31 25.92
C ASP A 829 -10.37 34.25 25.43
N HIS A 830 -11.33 34.24 26.37
CA HIS A 830 -12.76 34.23 26.08
C HIS A 830 -13.26 35.53 25.41
N GLN A 831 -12.52 36.63 25.53
CA GLN A 831 -12.82 37.91 24.89
C GLN A 831 -12.11 38.06 23.54
N THR A 832 -11.62 36.96 22.95
CA THR A 832 -10.84 36.87 21.70
C THR A 832 -9.49 37.58 21.71
N ARG A 833 -9.05 38.12 22.87
CA ARG A 833 -7.78 38.86 22.97
C ARG A 833 -6.62 37.86 22.90
N PRO A 834 -5.56 38.13 22.12
CA PRO A 834 -4.35 37.31 22.16
C PRO A 834 -3.68 37.45 23.52
N ILE A 835 -3.22 36.32 24.08
CA ILE A 835 -2.46 36.25 25.35
C ILE A 835 -1.08 35.60 25.16
N TRP A 836 -0.91 34.80 24.12
CA TRP A 836 0.38 34.28 23.68
C TRP A 836 0.41 34.20 22.16
N ALA A 837 1.56 34.50 21.57
CA ALA A 837 1.85 34.24 20.16
C ALA A 837 3.36 34.15 19.97
N ALA A 838 3.82 33.27 19.08
CA ALA A 838 5.23 33.13 18.75
C ALA A 838 5.44 32.89 17.26
N ASP A 839 6.56 33.37 16.73
CA ASP A 839 7.07 32.82 15.49
C ASP A 839 7.78 31.50 15.80
N LEU A 840 7.32 30.41 15.20
CA LEU A 840 8.10 29.18 15.13
C LEU A 840 8.94 29.28 13.85
N ASN A 841 10.26 29.40 14.02
CA ASN A 841 11.19 29.34 12.90
C ASN A 841 11.07 27.98 12.18
N PRO A 842 11.63 27.81 10.97
CA PRO A 842 11.50 26.58 10.21
C PRO A 842 11.92 25.32 10.99
N LEU A 843 12.94 25.41 11.84
CA LEU A 843 13.40 24.30 12.69
C LEU A 843 12.58 24.14 13.99
N GLY A 844 11.44 24.81 14.13
CA GLY A 844 10.50 24.72 15.25
C GLY A 844 10.84 25.57 16.48
N LYS A 845 11.91 26.38 16.45
CA LYS A 845 12.29 27.24 17.57
C LYS A 845 11.29 28.38 17.72
N ALA A 846 10.76 28.59 18.92
CA ALA A 846 9.87 29.70 19.22
C ALA A 846 10.65 31.00 19.51
N GLU A 847 10.21 32.10 18.90
CA GLU A 847 10.54 33.48 19.27
C GLU A 847 9.22 34.20 19.65
N PRO A 848 9.03 34.60 20.92
CA PRO A 848 7.75 35.15 21.37
C PRO A 848 7.46 36.51 20.73
N LEU A 849 6.24 36.66 20.22
CA LEU A 849 5.64 37.92 19.74
C LEU A 849 4.79 38.57 20.84
N LEU A 850 4.16 37.73 21.67
CA LEU A 850 3.42 38.08 22.87
C LEU A 850 3.51 36.90 23.84
N GLU A 851 3.77 37.15 25.12
CA GLU A 851 3.88 36.10 26.14
C GLU A 851 3.37 36.60 27.50
N THR A 852 2.04 36.64 27.66
CA THR A 852 1.41 36.92 28.98
C THR A 852 1.07 35.62 29.74
N LEU A 853 1.39 34.46 29.16
CA LEU A 853 1.20 33.13 29.71
C LEU A 853 2.28 32.21 29.13
N GLU A 854 2.93 31.40 29.97
CA GLU A 854 3.90 30.38 29.52
C GLU A 854 3.20 29.32 28.65
N PHE A 855 3.80 28.98 27.50
CA PHE A 855 3.35 27.88 26.65
C PHE A 855 4.53 27.16 25.97
N ASN A 856 4.60 25.83 26.13
CA ASN A 856 5.80 25.05 25.80
C ASN A 856 5.64 24.00 24.69
N LEU A 857 4.44 23.74 24.16
CA LEU A 857 4.30 22.88 22.96
C LEU A 857 4.90 23.60 21.74
N ARG A 858 5.45 22.83 20.79
CA ARG A 858 6.09 23.36 19.57
C ARG A 858 5.48 22.68 18.33
N LEU A 859 6.29 22.02 17.50
CA LEU A 859 5.80 21.13 16.45
C LEU A 859 5.09 19.90 17.10
N PRO A 860 4.17 19.19 16.42
CA PRO A 860 3.44 18.08 17.03
C PRO A 860 4.36 17.02 17.66
N GLY A 861 4.04 16.66 18.92
CA GLY A 861 4.84 15.78 19.78
C GLY A 861 5.88 16.49 20.66
N GLN A 862 6.30 17.72 20.30
CA GLN A 862 7.42 18.40 20.94
C GLN A 862 7.00 19.29 22.12
N TYR A 863 7.72 19.13 23.25
CA TYR A 863 7.68 20.04 24.40
C TYR A 863 9.04 20.72 24.60
N ALA A 864 9.09 22.05 24.64
CA ALA A 864 10.30 22.83 24.83
C ALA A 864 10.79 22.86 26.29
N GLU A 865 12.07 22.58 26.50
CA GLU A 865 12.73 22.74 27.80
C GLU A 865 13.41 24.12 27.90
N SER A 866 12.92 24.94 28.83
CA SER A 866 13.44 26.27 29.14
C SER A 866 14.91 26.27 29.54
N ALA A 867 15.37 25.23 30.23
CA ALA A 867 16.72 25.15 30.76
C ALA A 867 17.80 24.99 29.67
N THR A 868 17.50 24.33 28.55
CA THR A 868 18.48 23.96 27.51
C THR A 868 18.20 24.56 26.13
N GLY A 869 16.97 25.00 25.87
CA GLY A 869 16.52 25.37 24.52
C GLY A 869 16.37 24.17 23.57
N TRP A 870 16.26 22.95 24.12
CA TRP A 870 16.00 21.72 23.37
C TRP A 870 14.54 21.32 23.55
N HIS A 871 13.99 20.50 22.65
CA HIS A 871 12.65 19.96 22.80
C HIS A 871 12.70 18.47 23.09
N ASP A 872 11.92 18.00 24.06
CA ASP A 872 11.66 16.58 24.24
C ASP A 872 10.54 16.17 23.27
N ASN A 873 10.80 15.15 22.44
CA ASN A 873 9.85 14.56 21.49
C ASN A 873 9.64 13.09 21.87
N LEU A 874 8.91 12.89 22.98
CA LEU A 874 8.54 11.62 23.61
C LEU A 874 9.71 10.69 24.03
N LEU A 875 10.46 10.16 23.05
CA LEU A 875 11.56 9.21 23.22
C LEU A 875 12.93 9.79 22.86
N ARG A 876 12.99 10.96 22.22
CA ARG A 876 14.23 11.61 21.75
C ARG A 876 14.25 13.11 22.01
N THR A 877 15.42 13.64 22.25
CA THR A 877 15.73 15.05 22.48
C THR A 877 16.06 15.74 21.15
N TYR A 878 15.16 16.58 20.65
CA TYR A 878 15.32 17.35 19.41
C TYR A 878 16.00 18.70 19.67
N LEU A 879 16.97 19.07 18.83
CA LEU A 879 17.65 20.37 18.91
C LEU A 879 17.14 21.31 17.80
N PRO A 880 16.28 22.30 18.11
CA PRO A 880 15.74 23.22 17.11
C PRO A 880 16.83 24.14 16.53
N ASP A 881 17.89 24.42 17.29
CA ASP A 881 19.08 25.11 16.77
C ASP A 881 19.89 24.27 15.74
N ARG A 882 19.51 23.01 15.50
CA ARG A 882 20.23 22.07 14.62
C ARG A 882 19.39 21.26 13.63
N GLY A 883 18.07 21.14 13.83
CA GLY A 883 17.20 20.32 12.98
C GLY A 883 17.40 18.80 13.08
N HIS A 884 17.89 18.29 14.22
CA HIS A 884 18.11 16.85 14.43
C HIS A 884 18.02 16.44 15.90
N TYR A 885 17.96 15.13 16.15
CA TYR A 885 17.91 14.51 17.48
C TYR A 885 19.31 14.30 18.11
N LEU A 886 19.40 14.27 19.44
CA LEU A 886 20.61 13.83 20.14
C LEU A 886 20.81 12.33 20.01
N GLU A 887 19.79 11.57 20.35
CA GLU A 887 19.80 10.11 20.36
C GLU A 887 19.60 9.57 18.94
N ALA A 888 20.22 8.41 18.65
CA ALA A 888 19.92 7.68 17.44
C ALA A 888 18.49 7.13 17.48
N ASP A 889 17.88 6.91 16.32
CA ASP A 889 16.52 6.38 16.22
C ASP A 889 16.42 4.99 16.87
N PRO A 890 15.52 4.78 17.85
CA PRO A 890 15.44 3.53 18.61
C PRO A 890 15.00 2.32 17.76
N LEU A 891 14.49 2.54 16.54
CA LEU A 891 14.22 1.46 15.59
C LEU A 891 15.53 0.82 15.05
N GLY A 892 16.62 1.58 14.96
CA GLY A 892 17.94 1.08 14.53
C GLY A 892 18.21 1.18 13.00
N PRO A 893 19.20 0.42 12.47
CA PRO A 893 19.66 0.50 11.09
C PRO A 893 18.87 -0.38 10.15
N TRP A 894 18.46 0.24 9.05
CA TRP A 894 17.26 -0.11 8.33
C TRP A 894 17.34 0.75 7.01
N PRO A 895 17.11 0.23 5.79
CA PRO A 895 17.36 0.94 4.52
C PRO A 895 16.90 2.40 4.46
N HIS A 896 17.68 3.26 3.81
CA HIS A 896 17.48 4.72 3.58
C HIS A 896 17.24 5.62 4.82
N THR A 897 17.07 5.05 6.01
CA THR A 897 16.94 5.82 7.26
C THR A 897 18.20 6.60 7.64
N GLN A 898 17.99 7.74 8.29
CA GLN A 898 19.01 8.59 8.91
C GLN A 898 19.07 8.33 10.41
N ALA A 899 20.24 8.07 10.99
CA ALA A 899 20.33 7.71 12.40
C ALA A 899 19.80 8.77 13.37
N VAL A 900 19.99 10.08 13.11
CA VAL A 900 19.58 11.17 14.03
C VAL A 900 18.69 12.23 13.38
N GLY A 901 18.30 12.06 12.12
CA GLY A 901 17.55 13.08 11.36
C GLY A 901 16.13 13.30 11.87
N TYR A 902 15.70 14.56 11.96
CA TYR A 902 14.29 14.94 12.13
C TYR A 902 13.68 15.26 10.77
N ALA A 903 12.53 14.65 10.45
CA ALA A 903 11.70 14.98 9.28
C ALA A 903 12.48 15.15 7.94
N GLN A 904 13.58 14.38 7.74
CA GLN A 904 14.59 14.56 6.68
C GLN A 904 14.89 16.03 6.35
N GLN A 905 15.11 16.84 7.39
CA GLN A 905 15.50 18.24 7.27
C GLN A 905 14.43 19.13 6.58
N GLN A 906 13.14 18.75 6.66
CA GLN A 906 11.99 19.51 6.12
C GLN A 906 10.83 19.67 7.15
N PRO A 907 11.11 20.16 8.37
CA PRO A 907 10.12 20.29 9.47
C PRO A 907 8.83 21.10 9.20
N LEU A 908 8.77 21.91 8.13
CA LEU A 908 7.57 22.70 7.78
C LEU A 908 6.55 21.96 6.89
N ARG A 909 6.89 20.76 6.42
CA ARG A 909 6.10 19.97 5.46
C ARG A 909 5.65 18.61 6.03
N HIS A 910 6.22 18.20 7.16
CA HIS A 910 6.13 16.84 7.71
C HIS A 910 6.31 16.84 9.24
N ILE A 911 5.67 15.87 9.91
CA ILE A 911 5.68 15.74 11.37
C ILE A 911 6.08 14.32 11.81
N ASP A 912 6.59 14.17 13.04
CA ASP A 912 7.02 12.88 13.64
C ASP A 912 6.34 12.74 15.03
N PRO A 913 4.99 12.57 15.07
CA PRO A 913 4.18 12.81 16.29
C PRO A 913 4.07 11.58 17.20
N THR A 914 4.39 10.40 16.65
CA THR A 914 4.34 9.07 17.30
C THR A 914 5.32 8.15 16.57
N GLY A 915 5.09 7.97 15.27
CA GLY A 915 5.92 7.25 14.32
C GLY A 915 5.14 6.36 13.32
N LEU A 916 3.95 5.82 13.69
CA LEU A 916 3.39 4.59 13.07
C LEU A 916 1.82 4.58 12.93
N LEU A 917 1.21 3.73 12.07
CA LEU A 917 -0.27 3.62 11.83
C LEU A 917 -0.80 2.20 11.43
N LEU A 918 -2.06 1.87 11.76
CA LEU A 918 -2.79 0.64 11.36
C LEU A 918 -4.24 0.89 10.88
N PHE A 919 -4.73 0.15 9.87
CA PHE A 919 -6.15 0.01 9.52
C PHE A 919 -6.62 -1.47 9.57
N ALA A 920 -7.88 -1.73 9.90
CA ALA A 920 -8.43 -3.08 10.02
C ALA A 920 -9.82 -3.23 9.37
N PHE A 921 -10.07 -4.36 8.71
CA PHE A 921 -11.26 -4.65 7.90
C PHE A 921 -11.87 -6.01 8.28
N ASP A 922 -12.99 -6.04 9.01
CA ASP A 922 -13.54 -7.29 9.53
C ASP A 922 -14.37 -8.11 8.51
N GLY A 923 -14.61 -9.38 8.85
CA GLY A 923 -15.35 -10.33 8.03
C GLY A 923 -16.86 -10.10 7.96
N THR A 924 -17.53 -10.79 7.04
CA THR A 924 -18.98 -10.69 6.86
C THR A 924 -19.75 -10.97 8.15
N ARG A 925 -20.68 -10.08 8.53
CA ARG A 925 -21.42 -10.07 9.81
C ARG A 925 -20.53 -9.94 11.08
N GLN A 926 -19.24 -9.63 10.97
CA GLN A 926 -18.34 -9.47 12.12
C GLN A 926 -18.23 -8.00 12.55
N ALA A 927 -18.25 -7.79 13.86
CA ALA A 927 -18.41 -6.48 14.51
C ALA A 927 -17.84 -6.52 15.96
N PRO A 928 -17.75 -5.39 16.69
CA PRO A 928 -17.26 -5.34 18.08
C PRO A 928 -17.86 -6.39 19.03
N ILE A 929 -19.14 -6.69 18.84
CA ILE A 929 -19.92 -7.63 19.66
C ILE A 929 -19.60 -9.11 19.38
N THR A 930 -19.16 -9.46 18.17
CA THR A 930 -18.89 -10.86 17.79
C THR A 930 -17.50 -11.33 18.22
N ASN A 931 -16.58 -10.40 18.51
CA ASN A 931 -15.24 -10.66 19.00
C ASN A 931 -14.35 -11.50 18.04
N SER A 932 -14.25 -11.06 16.79
CA SER A 932 -13.39 -11.67 15.76
C SER A 932 -11.89 -11.55 16.07
N ASN A 933 -11.06 -12.30 15.36
CA ASN A 933 -9.60 -12.22 15.46
C ASN A 933 -9.02 -10.90 14.91
N VAL A 934 -9.67 -10.30 13.90
CA VAL A 934 -9.31 -8.96 13.40
C VAL A 934 -9.57 -7.90 14.46
N TRP A 935 -10.75 -7.97 15.10
CA TRP A 935 -11.09 -7.13 16.23
C TRP A 935 -10.07 -7.30 17.35
N LYS A 936 -9.84 -8.52 17.86
CA LYS A 936 -8.86 -8.82 18.91
C LYS A 936 -7.49 -8.21 18.61
N LEU A 937 -6.88 -8.53 17.45
CA LEU A 937 -5.56 -7.99 17.08
C LEU A 937 -5.54 -6.46 16.98
N SER A 938 -6.58 -5.85 16.41
CA SER A 938 -6.66 -4.38 16.31
C SER A 938 -6.71 -3.69 17.68
N GLN A 939 -7.16 -4.38 18.74
CA GLN A 939 -7.12 -3.86 20.12
C GLN A 939 -5.86 -4.22 20.91
N LEU A 940 -4.95 -4.97 20.30
CA LEU A 940 -3.62 -5.23 20.85
C LEU A 940 -2.56 -4.28 20.25
N TYR A 941 -2.83 -3.61 19.14
CA TYR A 941 -1.86 -2.72 18.48
C TYR A 941 -1.49 -1.49 19.33
N GLN A 942 -0.20 -1.30 19.60
CA GLN A 942 0.34 -0.23 20.46
C GLN A 942 1.12 0.84 19.70
N ASP A 943 1.57 0.54 18.48
CA ASP A 943 2.48 1.36 17.68
C ASP A 943 1.93 2.76 17.32
N GLY A 944 0.61 2.90 17.14
CA GLY A 944 -0.01 4.15 16.71
C GLY A 944 -1.53 4.07 16.55
N ALA A 945 -2.09 4.96 15.72
CA ALA A 945 -3.54 5.05 15.52
C ALA A 945 -4.09 3.80 14.80
N VAL A 946 -5.29 3.36 15.22
CA VAL A 946 -5.99 2.18 14.70
C VAL A 946 -7.31 2.60 14.07
N HIS A 947 -7.51 2.22 12.80
CA HIS A 947 -8.76 2.48 12.07
C HIS A 947 -9.49 1.17 11.75
N TYR A 948 -10.28 0.66 12.70
CA TYR A 948 -11.14 -0.51 12.50
C TYR A 948 -12.42 -0.17 11.70
N SER A 949 -12.87 -1.13 10.90
CA SER A 949 -14.21 -1.18 10.29
C SER A 949 -14.83 -2.56 10.50
N GLU A 950 -16.11 -2.55 10.85
CA GLU A 950 -17.01 -3.71 10.75
C GLU A 950 -17.05 -4.21 9.30
N GLY A 951 -17.34 -5.50 9.13
CA GLY A 951 -17.50 -6.10 7.81
C GLY A 951 -18.92 -5.97 7.25
N PRO A 952 -19.15 -6.39 5.99
CA PRO A 952 -20.46 -6.28 5.37
C PRO A 952 -21.51 -7.19 6.00
N GLY A 953 -22.73 -6.69 6.18
CA GLY A 953 -23.87 -7.40 6.77
C GLY A 953 -24.01 -7.30 8.29
N ASN A 954 -25.23 -7.50 8.78
CA ASN A 954 -25.59 -7.29 10.19
C ASN A 954 -25.16 -8.47 11.10
N PRO A 955 -24.53 -8.24 12.27
CA PRO A 955 -24.10 -9.32 13.16
C PRO A 955 -25.26 -10.15 13.73
N VAL A 956 -26.43 -9.56 13.97
CA VAL A 956 -27.58 -10.21 14.65
C VAL A 956 -28.55 -10.89 13.66
N SER A 957 -28.49 -10.56 12.36
CA SER A 957 -29.40 -11.12 11.35
C SER A 957 -28.77 -11.19 9.96
N THR A 958 -29.09 -12.23 9.18
CA THR A 958 -28.62 -12.32 7.79
C THR A 958 -29.43 -11.40 6.89
N ASP A 959 -28.80 -10.33 6.41
CA ASP A 959 -29.38 -9.36 5.48
C ASP A 959 -28.79 -9.46 4.07
N LEU A 960 -29.27 -8.63 3.14
CA LEU A 960 -28.77 -8.60 1.77
C LEU A 960 -27.29 -8.17 1.70
N ASP A 961 -26.77 -7.42 2.67
CA ASP A 961 -25.35 -7.04 2.72
C ASP A 961 -24.46 -8.19 3.25
N ALA A 962 -24.96 -9.03 4.16
CA ALA A 962 -24.30 -10.29 4.52
C ALA A 962 -24.19 -11.25 3.33
N LEU A 963 -25.11 -11.20 2.37
CA LEU A 963 -25.07 -12.02 1.16
C LEU A 963 -24.23 -11.38 0.05
N THR A 964 -24.40 -10.08 -0.21
CA THR A 964 -23.83 -9.39 -1.39
C THR A 964 -22.65 -8.48 -1.10
N ALA A 965 -22.39 -8.10 0.15
CA ALA A 965 -21.40 -7.11 0.51
C ALA A 965 -21.48 -5.81 -0.32
N TRP A 966 -22.69 -5.34 -0.66
CA TRP A 966 -22.88 -4.12 -1.45
C TRP A 966 -22.34 -2.86 -0.76
N ARG A 967 -22.25 -2.87 0.59
CA ARG A 967 -21.58 -1.80 1.36
C ARG A 967 -20.05 -1.84 1.28
N ALA A 968 -19.44 -2.85 0.66
CA ALA A 968 -17.99 -2.94 0.49
C ALA A 968 -17.37 -1.68 -0.13
N GLY A 969 -18.04 -1.10 -1.14
CA GLY A 969 -17.65 0.19 -1.72
C GLY A 969 -17.63 1.33 -0.68
N ARG A 970 -18.68 1.45 0.14
CA ARG A 970 -18.78 2.46 1.21
C ARG A 970 -17.77 2.24 2.35
N ILE A 971 -17.45 0.99 2.67
CA ILE A 971 -16.43 0.64 3.68
C ILE A 971 -15.04 1.06 3.17
N LEU A 972 -14.72 0.75 1.90
CA LEU A 972 -13.51 1.23 1.25
C LEU A 972 -13.49 2.76 1.19
N GLU A 973 -14.56 3.42 0.75
CA GLU A 973 -14.66 4.89 0.70
C GLU A 973 -14.47 5.52 2.09
N ALA A 974 -15.05 4.96 3.15
CA ALA A 974 -14.88 5.49 4.51
C ALA A 974 -13.43 5.36 5.00
N GLN A 975 -12.80 4.20 4.81
CA GLN A 975 -11.40 3.99 5.17
C GLN A 975 -10.45 4.78 4.26
N TRP A 976 -10.82 5.00 2.99
CA TRP A 976 -10.08 5.82 2.02
C TRP A 976 -10.12 7.28 2.43
N ASN A 977 -11.29 7.83 2.73
CA ASN A 977 -11.43 9.19 3.27
C ASN A 977 -10.61 9.37 4.58
N ARG A 978 -10.56 8.36 5.46
CA ARG A 978 -9.70 8.39 6.67
C ARG A 978 -8.20 8.38 6.33
N PHE A 979 -7.77 7.51 5.42
CA PHE A 979 -6.39 7.46 4.94
C PHE A 979 -5.99 8.76 4.23
N LEU A 980 -6.84 9.28 3.34
CA LEU A 980 -6.65 10.56 2.64
C LEU A 980 -6.55 11.73 3.60
N ASN A 981 -7.45 11.85 4.58
CA ASN A 981 -7.34 12.87 5.63
C ASN A 981 -5.98 12.74 6.35
N ARG A 982 -5.57 11.53 6.74
CA ARG A 982 -4.30 11.28 7.45
C ARG A 982 -3.07 11.57 6.58
N MET A 983 -3.12 11.31 5.28
CA MET A 983 -2.06 11.66 4.32
C MET A 983 -2.03 13.16 4.03
N GLN A 984 -3.17 13.85 4.05
CA GLN A 984 -3.24 15.30 3.92
C GLN A 984 -2.69 16.01 5.18
N GLU A 985 -3.03 15.53 6.37
CA GLU A 985 -2.48 15.98 7.67
C GLU A 985 -0.96 15.82 7.76
N GLN A 986 -0.43 14.71 7.24
CA GLN A 986 1.02 14.44 7.20
C GLN A 986 1.75 15.28 6.13
N GLY A 987 1.00 15.93 5.24
CA GLY A 987 1.52 16.57 4.04
C GLY A 987 2.32 15.60 3.17
N PRO A 988 3.11 16.13 2.22
CA PRO A 988 4.04 15.34 1.42
C PRO A 988 5.27 14.90 2.22
N ALA A 989 5.01 14.12 3.29
CA ALA A 989 5.89 13.66 4.36
C ALA A 989 7.30 13.25 3.89
N ALA A 990 8.35 13.63 4.62
CA ALA A 990 9.70 13.14 4.40
C ALA A 990 9.79 11.69 4.88
N ARG A 991 9.61 11.54 6.19
CA ARG A 991 9.62 10.26 6.85
C ARG A 991 8.35 9.53 6.44
N ALA A 992 8.52 8.54 5.59
CA ALA A 992 7.47 7.63 5.19
C ALA A 992 6.71 7.09 6.40
N VAL A 993 5.40 7.33 6.38
CA VAL A 993 4.47 6.88 7.42
C VAL A 993 4.23 5.37 7.23
N PRO A 994 4.64 4.50 8.16
CA PRO A 994 4.38 3.09 8.00
C PRO A 994 2.89 2.81 8.23
N VAL A 995 2.32 2.05 7.30
CA VAL A 995 0.92 1.66 7.23
C VAL A 995 0.87 0.16 7.41
N ASP A 996 0.11 -0.31 8.39
CA ASP A 996 -0.26 -1.71 8.54
C ASP A 996 -1.74 -1.94 8.19
N LEU A 997 -2.06 -3.16 7.80
CA LEU A 997 -3.40 -3.62 7.46
C LEU A 997 -3.71 -4.96 8.09
N LEU A 998 -4.94 -5.11 8.58
CA LEU A 998 -5.54 -6.38 9.01
C LEU A 998 -6.87 -6.64 8.29
N GLY A 999 -7.21 -7.89 8.03
CA GLY A 999 -8.60 -8.25 7.73
C GLY A 999 -8.92 -9.74 7.72
N PHE A 1000 -10.23 -10.06 7.65
CA PHE A 1000 -10.77 -11.43 7.60
C PHE A 1000 -11.80 -11.57 6.48
N SER A 1001 -11.83 -12.70 5.77
CA SER A 1001 -12.92 -13.03 4.83
C SER A 1001 -13.08 -11.97 3.73
N ARG A 1002 -14.28 -11.37 3.57
CA ARG A 1002 -14.50 -10.24 2.66
C ARG A 1002 -13.77 -8.97 3.12
N GLY A 1003 -13.57 -8.78 4.43
CA GLY A 1003 -12.70 -7.75 4.99
C GLY A 1003 -11.23 -7.92 4.62
N ALA A 1004 -10.70 -9.14 4.61
CA ALA A 1004 -9.35 -9.44 4.09
C ALA A 1004 -9.24 -9.09 2.60
N ALA A 1005 -10.31 -9.33 1.83
CA ALA A 1005 -10.36 -8.94 0.43
C ALA A 1005 -10.48 -7.42 0.23
N LEU A 1006 -11.18 -6.71 1.13
CA LEU A 1006 -11.17 -5.24 1.17
C LEU A 1006 -9.81 -4.70 1.58
N ALA A 1007 -9.12 -5.30 2.54
CA ALA A 1007 -7.75 -4.93 2.91
C ALA A 1007 -6.77 -5.09 1.73
N ARG A 1008 -6.93 -6.12 0.90
CA ARG A 1008 -6.13 -6.33 -0.33
C ARG A 1008 -6.45 -5.29 -1.40
N ASP A 1009 -7.72 -4.99 -1.67
CA ASP A 1009 -8.06 -3.92 -2.62
C ASP A 1009 -7.69 -2.52 -2.10
N PHE A 1010 -7.80 -2.28 -0.80
CA PHE A 1010 -7.36 -1.05 -0.15
C PHE A 1010 -5.85 -0.86 -0.22
N SER A 1011 -5.08 -1.93 0.06
CA SER A 1011 -3.65 -2.03 -0.22
C SER A 1011 -3.33 -1.62 -1.67
N ASN A 1012 -4.03 -2.20 -2.64
CA ASN A 1012 -3.79 -1.90 -4.05
C ASN A 1012 -4.26 -0.47 -4.43
N ARG A 1013 -5.32 0.07 -3.84
CA ARG A 1013 -5.74 1.49 -4.00
C ARG A 1013 -4.67 2.43 -3.49
N ILE A 1014 -4.14 2.18 -2.29
CA ILE A 1014 -3.01 2.95 -1.76
C ILE A 1014 -1.85 2.89 -2.77
N LEU A 1015 -1.54 1.68 -3.27
CA LEU A 1015 -0.36 1.44 -4.10
C LEU A 1015 -0.46 1.92 -5.56
N ASP A 1016 -1.65 2.08 -6.15
CA ASP A 1016 -1.81 2.73 -7.47
C ASP A 1016 -1.15 4.11 -7.52
N TYR A 1017 -1.43 4.87 -6.45
CA TYR A 1017 -0.98 6.22 -6.26
C TYR A 1017 0.37 6.26 -5.52
N THR A 1018 0.89 5.13 -5.04
CA THR A 1018 2.19 5.06 -4.33
C THR A 1018 3.31 4.59 -5.24
N GLN A 1019 4.07 5.52 -5.80
CA GLN A 1019 5.27 5.21 -6.58
C GLN A 1019 6.52 5.41 -5.72
N GLN A 1020 7.33 4.35 -5.59
CA GLN A 1020 8.58 4.36 -4.81
C GLN A 1020 8.41 4.81 -3.33
N GLY A 1021 7.21 4.66 -2.77
CA GLY A 1021 6.81 5.12 -1.43
C GLY A 1021 6.03 6.45 -1.41
N TRP A 1022 6.05 7.25 -2.48
CA TRP A 1022 5.27 8.50 -2.59
C TRP A 1022 3.84 8.20 -3.00
N PHE A 1023 2.91 8.24 -2.05
CA PHE A 1023 1.48 8.35 -2.32
C PHE A 1023 1.16 9.71 -2.95
N VAL A 1024 0.47 9.73 -4.10
CA VAL A 1024 0.12 10.93 -4.89
C VAL A 1024 -1.27 10.75 -5.53
N LEU A 1025 -2.31 11.29 -4.89
CA LEU A 1025 -3.70 11.31 -5.41
C LEU A 1025 -4.20 12.74 -5.55
N ASN A 1026 -4.88 13.07 -6.66
CA ASN A 1026 -5.64 14.32 -6.80
C ASN A 1026 -7.14 14.09 -6.49
N ASP A 1027 -7.54 14.35 -5.25
CA ASP A 1027 -8.91 14.15 -4.75
C ASP A 1027 -9.85 15.32 -5.10
N PRO A 1028 -11.09 15.12 -5.57
CA PRO A 1028 -11.96 16.23 -5.97
C PRO A 1028 -12.39 17.20 -4.86
N GLN A 1029 -12.29 16.80 -3.58
CA GLN A 1029 -12.70 17.62 -2.43
C GLN A 1029 -11.52 18.22 -1.67
N ARG A 1030 -10.36 17.54 -1.70
CA ARG A 1030 -9.14 17.92 -0.98
C ARG A 1030 -7.98 18.32 -1.90
N GLY A 1031 -8.10 18.09 -3.20
CA GLY A 1031 -7.05 18.21 -4.24
C GLY A 1031 -5.88 17.22 -4.07
N ALA A 1032 -4.69 17.58 -4.54
CA ALA A 1032 -3.50 16.71 -4.58
C ALA A 1032 -2.88 16.44 -3.21
N ILE A 1033 -3.35 15.35 -2.61
CA ILE A 1033 -2.76 14.70 -1.45
C ILE A 1033 -1.51 13.97 -1.93
N ARG A 1034 -0.36 14.48 -1.53
CA ARG A 1034 0.93 13.80 -1.64
C ARG A 1034 1.39 13.45 -0.23
N ALA A 1035 1.94 12.25 -0.01
CA ALA A 1035 2.50 11.78 1.28
C ALA A 1035 3.52 10.67 1.06
N CYS A 1036 4.58 10.59 1.87
CA CYS A 1036 5.45 9.42 1.87
C CYS A 1036 4.88 8.38 2.83
N ILE A 1037 4.80 7.12 2.39
CA ILE A 1037 4.27 6.00 3.16
C ILE A 1037 5.18 4.78 3.05
N THR A 1038 4.95 3.77 3.90
CA THR A 1038 5.44 2.42 3.62
C THR A 1038 4.48 1.35 4.09
N PRO A 1039 4.08 0.43 3.20
CA PRO A 1039 3.27 -0.70 3.61
C PRO A 1039 4.13 -1.70 4.41
N ARG A 1040 3.91 -1.80 5.73
CA ARG A 1040 4.73 -2.63 6.63
C ARG A 1040 4.15 -4.05 6.75
N PHE A 1041 2.97 -4.21 7.34
CA PHE A 1041 2.34 -5.53 7.51
C PHE A 1041 0.93 -5.61 6.91
N LEU A 1042 0.64 -6.70 6.20
CA LEU A 1042 -0.69 -7.06 5.71
C LEU A 1042 -1.09 -8.43 6.26
N GLY A 1043 -1.80 -8.44 7.40
CA GLY A 1043 -2.32 -9.65 8.04
C GLY A 1043 -3.72 -10.02 7.54
N LEU A 1044 -3.87 -11.26 7.06
CA LEU A 1044 -5.07 -11.76 6.39
C LEU A 1044 -5.53 -13.06 7.06
N PHE A 1045 -6.76 -13.09 7.56
CA PHE A 1045 -7.43 -14.33 7.92
C PHE A 1045 -8.31 -14.78 6.75
N ASP A 1046 -8.03 -15.97 6.24
CA ASP A 1046 -8.84 -16.74 5.29
C ASP A 1046 -9.61 -15.89 4.27
N THR A 1047 -8.86 -15.23 3.38
CA THR A 1047 -9.39 -14.27 2.40
C THR A 1047 -10.44 -14.95 1.53
N VAL A 1048 -11.66 -14.41 1.51
CA VAL A 1048 -12.75 -14.89 0.66
C VAL A 1048 -13.45 -13.65 0.14
N ALA A 1049 -13.21 -13.27 -1.12
CA ALA A 1049 -13.69 -11.98 -1.63
C ALA A 1049 -15.20 -11.90 -1.80
N GLN A 1050 -15.79 -12.83 -2.55
CA GLN A 1050 -17.23 -13.07 -2.67
C GLN A 1050 -18.11 -11.81 -2.72
N PHE A 1051 -17.71 -10.78 -3.47
CA PHE A 1051 -18.49 -9.55 -3.59
C PHE A 1051 -19.65 -9.73 -4.57
N GLY A 1052 -20.87 -9.41 -4.12
CA GLY A 1052 -22.15 -9.79 -4.74
C GLY A 1052 -22.60 -11.21 -4.42
N LEU A 1053 -23.64 -11.66 -5.12
CA LEU A 1053 -24.24 -13.02 -5.06
C LEU A 1053 -23.33 -14.16 -5.59
N GLY A 1054 -22.11 -14.33 -5.07
CA GLY A 1054 -21.16 -15.35 -5.54
C GLY A 1054 -19.79 -14.85 -6.07
N GLY A 1055 -19.40 -13.59 -5.82
CA GLY A 1055 -18.17 -12.98 -6.36
C GLY A 1055 -18.18 -12.41 -7.80
N TRP A 1056 -19.10 -11.49 -8.16
CA TRP A 1056 -19.19 -10.81 -9.47
C TRP A 1056 -18.35 -9.55 -9.50
N SER A 1057 -18.41 -8.83 -8.38
CA SER A 1057 -17.64 -7.64 -8.12
C SER A 1057 -16.23 -8.01 -7.68
N ASN A 1058 -15.88 -9.30 -7.57
CA ASN A 1058 -14.50 -9.73 -7.36
C ASN A 1058 -13.56 -9.15 -8.43
N SER A 1059 -14.02 -8.91 -9.66
CA SER A 1059 -13.26 -8.23 -10.72
C SER A 1059 -13.33 -6.69 -10.68
N GLN A 1060 -14.15 -6.12 -9.77
CA GLN A 1060 -14.24 -4.68 -9.46
C GLN A 1060 -13.33 -4.30 -8.26
N TYR A 1061 -12.78 -5.28 -7.55
CA TYR A 1061 -11.83 -5.13 -6.44
C TYR A 1061 -10.53 -5.85 -6.80
N ARG A 1062 -9.37 -5.33 -6.41
CA ARG A 1062 -8.07 -5.94 -6.75
C ARG A 1062 -7.58 -6.81 -5.63
N LEU A 1063 -7.60 -8.11 -5.91
CA LEU A 1063 -7.39 -9.16 -4.93
C LEU A 1063 -5.97 -9.76 -4.97
N GLY A 1064 -5.13 -9.35 -5.91
CA GLY A 1064 -3.69 -9.60 -5.83
C GLY A 1064 -3.06 -8.93 -4.61
N VAL A 1065 -1.83 -9.29 -4.27
CA VAL A 1065 -1.03 -8.54 -3.28
C VAL A 1065 0.25 -8.05 -3.94
N SER A 1066 0.53 -6.76 -3.77
CA SER A 1066 1.78 -6.17 -4.23
C SER A 1066 2.94 -6.57 -3.32
N GLN A 1067 4.11 -6.82 -3.91
CA GLN A 1067 5.34 -7.09 -3.16
C GLN A 1067 5.91 -5.86 -2.44
N ALA A 1068 5.28 -4.67 -2.56
CA ALA A 1068 5.66 -3.46 -1.84
C ALA A 1068 5.38 -3.50 -0.32
N TRP A 1069 4.70 -4.53 0.19
CA TRP A 1069 4.50 -4.78 1.62
C TRP A 1069 5.73 -5.45 2.25
N ASN A 1070 6.27 -4.95 3.37
CA ASN A 1070 7.44 -5.58 4.00
C ASN A 1070 7.15 -7.02 4.46
N TRP A 1071 5.93 -7.30 4.94
CA TRP A 1071 5.47 -8.64 5.29
C TRP A 1071 3.96 -8.81 5.06
N VAL A 1072 3.56 -9.97 4.55
CA VAL A 1072 2.16 -10.33 4.28
C VAL A 1072 1.93 -11.71 4.88
N ALA A 1073 1.02 -11.83 5.85
CA ALA A 1073 0.70 -13.10 6.49
C ALA A 1073 -0.73 -13.52 6.17
N HIS A 1074 -0.94 -14.76 5.75
CA HIS A 1074 -2.27 -15.29 5.42
C HIS A 1074 -2.51 -16.64 6.11
N ALA A 1075 -3.40 -16.62 7.11
CA ALA A 1075 -3.84 -17.84 7.79
C ALA A 1075 -4.97 -18.49 6.99
N VAL A 1076 -4.83 -19.75 6.62
CA VAL A 1076 -5.73 -20.45 5.68
C VAL A 1076 -6.44 -21.62 6.34
N ALA A 1077 -7.78 -21.62 6.26
CA ALA A 1077 -8.62 -22.75 6.68
C ALA A 1077 -8.31 -23.97 5.80
N MET A 1078 -7.89 -25.08 6.40
CA MET A 1078 -7.71 -26.32 5.64
C MET A 1078 -9.03 -27.04 5.40
N HIS A 1079 -10.02 -26.93 6.30
CA HIS A 1079 -11.21 -27.78 6.33
C HIS A 1079 -12.49 -27.05 5.93
N GLU A 1080 -12.37 -26.00 5.11
CA GLU A 1080 -13.53 -25.37 4.48
C GLU A 1080 -13.92 -26.12 3.19
N HIS A 1081 -15.15 -26.61 3.16
CA HIS A 1081 -15.68 -27.43 2.06
C HIS A 1081 -16.85 -26.77 1.30
N ARG A 1082 -17.31 -25.59 1.71
CA ARG A 1082 -18.37 -24.84 1.01
C ARG A 1082 -17.80 -24.19 -0.26
N VAL A 1083 -18.33 -24.58 -1.41
CA VAL A 1083 -17.90 -24.09 -2.74
C VAL A 1083 -18.05 -22.57 -2.89
N LEU A 1084 -18.99 -21.94 -2.16
CA LEU A 1084 -19.19 -20.49 -2.12
C LEU A 1084 -18.18 -19.73 -1.24
N PHE A 1085 -17.22 -20.40 -0.61
CA PHE A 1085 -16.13 -19.77 0.15
C PHE A 1085 -14.76 -20.04 -0.50
N PRO A 1086 -14.53 -19.66 -1.77
CA PRO A 1086 -13.24 -19.84 -2.43
C PRO A 1086 -12.15 -19.02 -1.73
N LEU A 1087 -11.07 -19.69 -1.35
CA LEU A 1087 -9.89 -19.04 -0.79
C LEU A 1087 -9.30 -18.11 -1.84
N SER A 1088 -9.11 -16.83 -1.53
CA SER A 1088 -8.32 -15.95 -2.38
C SER A 1088 -6.85 -16.09 -1.98
N GLY A 1089 -6.12 -16.98 -2.65
CA GLY A 1089 -4.75 -17.37 -2.28
C GLY A 1089 -3.73 -16.25 -2.49
N LEU A 1090 -2.52 -16.44 -1.97
CA LEU A 1090 -1.35 -15.60 -2.25
C LEU A 1090 -0.43 -16.31 -3.25
N ALA A 1091 -0.01 -15.59 -4.30
CA ALA A 1091 1.11 -16.06 -5.10
C ALA A 1091 2.40 -15.99 -4.27
N GLN A 1092 3.26 -17.00 -4.40
CA GLN A 1092 4.48 -17.10 -3.60
C GLN A 1092 5.47 -15.95 -3.90
N ALA A 1093 5.65 -15.06 -2.93
CA ALA A 1093 6.69 -14.05 -2.87
C ALA A 1093 7.50 -14.18 -1.56
N MET A 1094 8.71 -13.62 -1.53
CA MET A 1094 9.63 -13.81 -0.37
C MET A 1094 9.16 -13.12 0.92
N ASN A 1095 8.21 -12.20 0.81
CA ASN A 1095 7.55 -11.45 1.88
C ASN A 1095 6.14 -11.96 2.20
N THR A 1096 5.62 -12.96 1.47
CA THR A 1096 4.31 -13.57 1.73
C THR A 1096 4.46 -14.90 2.46
N VAL A 1097 3.77 -15.06 3.58
CA VAL A 1097 3.68 -16.30 4.34
C VAL A 1097 2.22 -16.75 4.40
N GLU A 1098 1.87 -17.75 3.60
CA GLU A 1098 0.53 -18.34 3.55
C GLU A 1098 0.55 -19.73 4.17
N MET A 1099 -0.17 -19.94 5.28
CA MET A 1099 -0.02 -21.13 6.13
C MET A 1099 -1.33 -21.87 6.45
N PRO A 1100 -1.28 -23.22 6.55
CA PRO A 1100 -2.44 -24.08 6.76
C PRO A 1100 -2.82 -24.24 8.23
N PHE A 1101 -4.12 -24.15 8.54
CA PHE A 1101 -4.66 -24.36 9.89
C PHE A 1101 -5.86 -25.32 9.90
N ILE A 1102 -5.99 -26.11 10.97
CA ILE A 1102 -7.18 -26.95 11.18
C ILE A 1102 -8.37 -26.06 11.53
N GLY A 1103 -9.52 -26.30 10.88
CA GLY A 1103 -10.70 -25.45 10.97
C GLY A 1103 -11.35 -25.15 9.60
N ALA A 1104 -12.65 -24.84 9.63
CA ALA A 1104 -13.38 -24.21 8.53
C ALA A 1104 -13.20 -22.66 8.54
N HIS A 1105 -13.80 -21.94 7.59
CA HIS A 1105 -13.59 -20.49 7.38
C HIS A 1105 -13.79 -19.63 8.65
N SER A 1106 -14.88 -19.86 9.40
CA SER A 1106 -15.17 -19.16 10.66
C SER A 1106 -14.16 -19.52 11.77
N GLN A 1107 -13.61 -20.73 11.75
CA GLN A 1107 -12.62 -21.21 12.72
C GLN A 1107 -11.20 -20.70 12.45
N ILE A 1108 -11.02 -19.67 11.60
CA ILE A 1108 -9.75 -18.98 11.35
C ILE A 1108 -9.85 -17.48 11.64
N GLY A 1109 -10.90 -16.82 11.16
CA GLY A 1109 -11.20 -15.43 11.53
C GLY A 1109 -11.85 -15.27 12.90
N GLY A 1110 -12.35 -16.35 13.49
CA GLY A 1110 -13.08 -16.34 14.76
C GLY A 1110 -14.38 -15.57 14.69
N GLY A 1111 -14.86 -15.18 15.87
CA GLY A 1111 -16.07 -14.39 16.06
C GLY A 1111 -17.34 -15.23 16.19
N VAL A 1112 -18.06 -15.05 17.29
CA VAL A 1112 -19.31 -15.76 17.60
C VAL A 1112 -20.50 -14.95 17.10
N LEU A 1113 -21.29 -15.52 16.19
CA LEU A 1113 -22.56 -14.93 15.74
C LEU A 1113 -23.72 -15.39 16.65
N PRO A 1114 -24.76 -14.57 16.90
CA PRO A 1114 -25.89 -14.94 17.77
C PRO A 1114 -26.72 -16.14 17.29
N ASP A 1115 -26.60 -16.51 16.01
CA ASP A 1115 -27.22 -17.67 15.37
C ASP A 1115 -26.27 -18.89 15.24
N ASP A 1116 -25.03 -18.80 15.74
CA ASP A 1116 -24.07 -19.91 15.71
C ASP A 1116 -23.95 -20.62 17.07
N ASN A 1117 -24.55 -21.80 17.19
CA ASN A 1117 -24.43 -22.69 18.35
C ASN A 1117 -23.07 -23.43 18.41
N SER A 1118 -22.02 -22.81 17.87
CA SER A 1118 -20.64 -23.30 17.93
C SER A 1118 -20.08 -23.23 19.35
N ILE A 1119 -19.42 -24.32 19.77
CA ILE A 1119 -18.66 -24.40 21.04
C ILE A 1119 -17.14 -24.39 20.76
N SER A 1120 -16.72 -24.42 19.48
CA SER A 1120 -15.31 -24.60 19.09
C SER A 1120 -14.49 -23.31 19.22
N ASP A 1121 -13.24 -23.44 19.68
CA ASP A 1121 -12.30 -22.33 19.87
C ASP A 1121 -10.94 -22.51 19.15
N LEU A 1122 -10.94 -23.27 18.05
CA LEU A 1122 -9.76 -23.48 17.17
C LEU A 1122 -9.26 -22.18 16.49
N ASP A 1123 -10.09 -21.14 16.41
CA ASP A 1123 -9.72 -19.83 15.82
C ASP A 1123 -8.56 -19.15 16.56
N LYS A 1124 -8.40 -19.46 17.84
CA LYS A 1124 -7.27 -19.02 18.68
C LYS A 1124 -5.92 -19.46 18.15
N VAL A 1125 -5.83 -20.60 17.46
CA VAL A 1125 -4.59 -21.08 16.84
C VAL A 1125 -4.15 -20.13 15.72
N ALA A 1126 -5.07 -19.75 14.84
CA ALA A 1126 -4.80 -18.77 13.78
C ALA A 1126 -4.52 -17.37 14.35
N LEU A 1127 -5.22 -16.97 15.42
CA LEU A 1127 -5.00 -15.71 16.14
C LEU A 1127 -3.57 -15.61 16.72
N ALA A 1128 -3.12 -16.64 17.44
CA ALA A 1128 -1.80 -16.69 18.05
C ALA A 1128 -0.68 -16.68 17.00
N TRP A 1129 -0.85 -17.43 15.91
CA TRP A 1129 0.06 -17.37 14.78
C TRP A 1129 0.08 -16.00 14.10
N MET A 1130 -1.08 -15.35 13.89
CA MET A 1130 -1.12 -14.03 13.25
C MET A 1130 -0.55 -12.92 14.15
N HIS A 1131 -0.75 -13.02 15.47
CA HIS A 1131 -0.08 -12.16 16.46
C HIS A 1131 1.44 -12.30 16.38
N TRP A 1132 1.94 -13.54 16.32
CA TRP A 1132 3.35 -13.84 16.12
C TRP A 1132 3.88 -13.29 14.78
N GLN A 1133 3.12 -13.42 13.67
CA GLN A 1133 3.52 -12.87 12.37
C GLN A 1133 3.58 -11.35 12.35
N ALA A 1134 2.60 -10.67 12.96
CA ALA A 1134 2.59 -9.21 13.10
C ALA A 1134 3.78 -8.73 13.94
N THR A 1135 4.02 -9.37 15.09
CA THR A 1135 5.15 -9.07 15.97
C THR A 1135 6.49 -9.35 15.28
N ALA A 1136 6.59 -10.42 14.49
CA ALA A 1136 7.77 -10.76 13.70
C ALA A 1136 8.00 -9.83 12.49
N ALA A 1137 6.95 -9.18 11.97
CA ALA A 1137 7.04 -8.08 11.00
C ALA A 1137 7.44 -6.75 11.64
N GLY A 1138 7.60 -6.71 12.97
CA GLY A 1138 8.02 -5.53 13.72
C GLY A 1138 6.88 -4.59 14.11
N LEU A 1139 5.67 -5.11 14.37
CA LEU A 1139 4.58 -4.38 14.99
C LEU A 1139 4.61 -4.58 16.51
N THR A 1140 4.48 -3.50 17.29
CA THR A 1140 4.28 -3.65 18.74
C THR A 1140 2.83 -4.02 19.03
N LEU A 1141 2.61 -5.27 19.42
CA LEU A 1141 1.32 -5.77 19.91
C LEU A 1141 1.40 -6.10 21.40
N ALA A 1142 0.37 -5.70 22.15
CA ALA A 1142 0.07 -6.22 23.48
C ALA A 1142 -0.15 -7.74 23.42
N GLU A 1143 0.10 -8.42 24.53
CA GLU A 1143 0.04 -9.88 24.60
C GLU A 1143 -1.40 -10.41 24.53
N LEU A 1144 -1.55 -11.60 23.95
CA LEU A 1144 -2.85 -12.28 23.88
C LEU A 1144 -3.35 -12.66 25.28
N PRO A 1145 -4.62 -12.40 25.61
CA PRO A 1145 -5.21 -12.86 26.86
C PRO A 1145 -5.09 -14.39 27.00
N GLN A 1146 -4.87 -14.88 28.23
CA GLN A 1146 -4.80 -16.33 28.50
C GLN A 1146 -6.08 -17.09 28.10
N THR A 1147 -7.23 -16.42 28.02
CA THR A 1147 -8.48 -16.96 27.46
C THR A 1147 -8.40 -17.29 25.96
N ASP A 1148 -7.56 -16.55 25.23
CA ASP A 1148 -7.36 -16.65 23.78
C ASP A 1148 -6.08 -17.43 23.40
N LEU A 1149 -5.29 -17.85 24.39
CA LEU A 1149 -4.21 -18.83 24.24
C LEU A 1149 -4.64 -20.26 24.61
N GLN A 1150 -5.68 -20.40 25.45
CA GLN A 1150 -6.21 -21.71 25.85
C GLN A 1150 -7.27 -22.22 24.88
N ILE A 1151 -6.96 -23.32 24.18
CA ILE A 1151 -7.94 -24.16 23.47
C ILE A 1151 -8.66 -25.05 24.49
N ARG A 1152 -9.99 -25.00 24.53
CA ARG A 1152 -10.83 -25.80 25.46
C ARG A 1152 -11.75 -26.76 24.73
N HIS A 1153 -12.08 -26.46 23.50
CA HIS A 1153 -13.04 -27.19 22.67
C HIS A 1153 -12.45 -27.37 21.26
N PRO A 1154 -11.44 -28.26 21.10
CA PRO A 1154 -10.77 -28.52 19.83
C PRO A 1154 -11.65 -29.36 18.89
N ILE A 1155 -12.82 -28.82 18.53
CA ILE A 1155 -13.85 -29.48 17.74
C ILE A 1155 -13.76 -28.94 16.31
N LEU A 1156 -13.40 -29.78 15.34
CA LEU A 1156 -13.49 -29.41 13.94
C LEU A 1156 -14.96 -29.34 13.50
N GLN A 1157 -15.28 -28.32 12.71
CA GLN A 1157 -16.63 -28.10 12.17
C GLN A 1157 -16.70 -28.19 10.65
N ASP A 1158 -17.89 -28.48 10.15
CA ASP A 1158 -18.24 -28.50 8.73
C ASP A 1158 -19.64 -27.93 8.54
N MET A 1159 -19.71 -26.67 8.09
CA MET A 1159 -20.95 -25.89 7.96
C MET A 1159 -21.81 -26.32 6.75
N ARG A 1160 -21.57 -27.51 6.18
CA ARG A 1160 -22.44 -28.16 5.19
C ARG A 1160 -23.50 -29.02 5.88
N THR A 1161 -24.71 -29.07 5.33
CA THR A 1161 -25.79 -29.97 5.81
C THR A 1161 -25.42 -31.45 5.62
N PRO A 1162 -26.03 -32.40 6.36
CA PRO A 1162 -25.72 -33.83 6.24
C PRO A 1162 -25.78 -34.37 4.81
N GLY A 1163 -26.83 -34.01 4.06
CA GLY A 1163 -26.97 -34.40 2.66
C GLY A 1163 -25.81 -33.92 1.77
N LEU A 1164 -25.23 -32.75 2.07
CA LEU A 1164 -24.04 -32.24 1.39
C LEU A 1164 -22.74 -32.91 1.90
N ARG A 1165 -22.62 -33.26 3.18
CA ARG A 1165 -21.45 -34.03 3.70
C ARG A 1165 -21.40 -35.45 3.15
N LEU A 1166 -22.54 -36.06 2.84
CA LEU A 1166 -22.63 -37.35 2.14
C LEU A 1166 -22.31 -37.23 0.64
N SER A 1167 -22.95 -36.28 -0.05
CA SER A 1167 -22.89 -36.18 -1.52
C SER A 1167 -21.67 -35.42 -2.06
N THR A 1168 -21.01 -34.58 -1.26
CA THR A 1168 -19.84 -33.80 -1.68
C THR A 1168 -18.59 -34.19 -0.89
N GLN A 1169 -17.61 -34.80 -1.59
CA GLN A 1169 -16.24 -35.02 -1.06
C GLN A 1169 -15.28 -33.87 -1.44
N GLY A 1170 -15.77 -32.87 -2.19
CA GLY A 1170 -14.96 -31.75 -2.68
C GLY A 1170 -14.52 -30.80 -1.57
N VAL A 1171 -13.40 -30.12 -1.81
CA VAL A 1171 -12.93 -28.97 -1.02
C VAL A 1171 -13.32 -27.67 -1.75
N ARG A 1172 -13.24 -26.52 -1.08
CA ARG A 1172 -13.34 -25.21 -1.75
C ARG A 1172 -12.28 -25.01 -2.84
N ARG A 1173 -12.55 -24.06 -3.74
CA ARG A 1173 -11.62 -23.54 -4.76
C ARG A 1173 -10.58 -22.59 -4.13
N VAL A 1174 -9.46 -22.38 -4.81
CA VAL A 1174 -8.47 -21.32 -4.52
C VAL A 1174 -8.33 -20.42 -5.75
N ASP A 1175 -8.46 -19.12 -5.55
CA ASP A 1175 -8.43 -18.08 -6.56
C ASP A 1175 -7.19 -17.20 -6.34
N TYR A 1176 -6.26 -17.12 -7.29
CA TYR A 1176 -5.09 -16.22 -7.19
C TYR A 1176 -5.27 -14.90 -7.94
N HIS A 1177 -6.44 -14.69 -8.56
CA HIS A 1177 -6.88 -13.41 -9.14
C HIS A 1177 -5.83 -12.75 -10.07
N GLY A 1178 -5.16 -13.57 -10.89
CA GLY A 1178 -4.18 -13.14 -11.89
C GLY A 1178 -2.70 -13.36 -11.52
N GLN A 1179 -2.37 -13.71 -10.27
CA GLN A 1179 -0.98 -13.97 -9.86
C GLN A 1179 -0.58 -15.47 -9.85
N GLY A 1180 -1.47 -16.37 -10.26
CA GLY A 1180 -1.24 -17.83 -10.32
C GLY A 1180 -2.32 -18.56 -11.12
N GLN A 1181 -2.27 -19.90 -11.17
CA GLN A 1181 -3.39 -20.71 -11.67
C GLN A 1181 -4.38 -21.00 -10.55
N ASP A 1182 -5.62 -20.50 -10.66
CA ASP A 1182 -6.71 -20.85 -9.76
C ASP A 1182 -6.82 -22.39 -9.61
N LEU A 1183 -6.78 -22.87 -8.37
CA LEU A 1183 -6.76 -24.30 -8.04
C LEU A 1183 -8.15 -24.76 -7.67
N LEU A 1184 -8.59 -25.85 -8.28
CA LEU A 1184 -10.02 -26.09 -8.37
C LEU A 1184 -10.60 -26.85 -7.18
N TYR A 1185 -9.69 -27.43 -6.43
CA TYR A 1185 -9.86 -27.87 -5.06
C TYR A 1185 -8.60 -27.43 -4.32
N GLN A 1186 -8.73 -26.87 -3.11
CA GLN A 1186 -7.59 -26.50 -2.27
C GLN A 1186 -6.65 -27.69 -2.04
N ASP A 1187 -7.21 -28.91 -2.06
CA ASP A 1187 -6.55 -30.21 -2.16
C ASP A 1187 -5.40 -30.33 -3.19
N SER A 1188 -5.36 -29.44 -4.16
CA SER A 1188 -4.34 -29.41 -5.20
C SER A 1188 -3.20 -28.41 -4.96
N HIS A 1189 -3.29 -27.60 -3.92
CA HIS A 1189 -2.28 -26.60 -3.61
C HIS A 1189 -0.99 -27.28 -3.17
N PRO A 1190 0.18 -26.99 -3.78
CA PRO A 1190 1.42 -27.70 -3.47
C PRO A 1190 1.80 -27.58 -1.98
N ALA A 1191 1.53 -26.42 -1.37
CA ALA A 1191 1.78 -26.17 0.06
C ALA A 1191 0.56 -26.25 1.00
N LEU A 1192 -0.68 -26.38 0.49
CA LEU A 1192 -1.93 -26.28 1.29
C LEU A 1192 -2.97 -27.36 0.88
N GLY A 1193 -2.52 -28.39 0.16
CA GLY A 1193 -3.37 -29.37 -0.49
C GLY A 1193 -3.38 -30.72 0.20
N ARG A 1194 -3.72 -31.77 -0.55
CA ARG A 1194 -4.08 -33.10 -0.06
C ARG A 1194 -2.99 -33.74 0.78
N GLN A 1195 -1.72 -33.53 0.45
CA GLN A 1195 -0.61 -34.06 1.26
C GLN A 1195 -0.64 -33.46 2.67
N VAL A 1196 -0.68 -32.13 2.78
CA VAL A 1196 -0.77 -31.40 4.05
C VAL A 1196 -2.08 -31.74 4.78
N ARG A 1197 -3.23 -31.72 4.08
CA ARG A 1197 -4.53 -32.12 4.61
C ARG A 1197 -4.51 -33.52 5.20
N ASN A 1198 -4.00 -34.51 4.47
CA ASN A 1198 -3.97 -35.89 4.95
C ASN A 1198 -3.11 -36.03 6.21
N THR A 1199 -1.99 -35.31 6.31
CA THR A 1199 -1.20 -35.26 7.56
C THR A 1199 -1.99 -34.63 8.70
N LEU A 1200 -2.82 -33.61 8.44
CA LEU A 1200 -3.71 -32.99 9.45
C LEU A 1200 -4.92 -33.85 9.82
N GLU A 1201 -5.52 -34.59 8.87
CA GLU A 1201 -6.64 -35.52 9.13
C GLU A 1201 -6.22 -36.71 9.99
N ASN A 1202 -4.95 -37.11 9.96
CA ASN A 1202 -4.40 -38.09 10.91
C ASN A 1202 -4.42 -37.58 12.38
N LEU A 1203 -4.58 -36.27 12.58
CA LEU A 1203 -4.69 -35.62 13.90
C LEU A 1203 -6.17 -35.41 14.31
N ILE A 1204 -7.13 -35.89 13.50
CA ILE A 1204 -8.56 -35.62 13.68
C ILE A 1204 -9.32 -36.93 13.91
N THR A 1205 -9.76 -37.15 15.16
CA THR A 1205 -10.68 -38.23 15.50
C THR A 1205 -12.09 -37.85 15.06
N ARG A 1206 -12.47 -38.29 13.86
CA ARG A 1206 -13.81 -38.11 13.29
C ARG A 1206 -14.88 -38.89 14.07
N PHE A 1207 -16.05 -38.29 14.30
CA PHE A 1207 -17.18 -39.01 14.92
C PHE A 1207 -17.70 -40.12 13.99
N ASN A 1208 -18.09 -41.28 14.53
CA ASN A 1208 -18.57 -42.42 13.73
C ASN A 1208 -19.73 -42.07 12.77
N ASP A 1209 -20.55 -41.07 13.14
CA ASP A 1209 -21.72 -40.59 12.41
C ASP A 1209 -21.52 -39.23 11.70
N TRP A 1210 -20.29 -38.68 11.63
CA TRP A 1210 -20.04 -37.24 11.35
C TRP A 1210 -20.70 -36.66 10.08
N ARG A 1211 -20.90 -37.49 9.04
CA ARG A 1211 -21.57 -37.09 7.79
C ARG A 1211 -23.10 -37.03 7.89
N LEU A 1212 -23.68 -37.66 8.92
CA LEU A 1212 -25.12 -37.74 9.20
C LEU A 1212 -25.57 -36.78 10.31
N ARG A 1213 -24.66 -36.35 11.20
CA ARG A 1213 -24.93 -35.42 12.30
C ARG A 1213 -25.62 -34.14 11.84
N GLY A 1214 -26.77 -33.84 12.43
CA GLY A 1214 -27.51 -32.59 12.16
C GLY A 1214 -26.84 -31.31 12.70
N ASP A 1215 -25.87 -31.44 13.62
CA ASP A 1215 -25.03 -30.33 14.06
C ASP A 1215 -23.82 -30.11 13.13
N ASN A 1216 -23.10 -29.01 13.34
CA ASN A 1216 -21.91 -28.65 12.56
C ASN A 1216 -20.62 -29.37 13.00
N GLN A 1217 -20.66 -30.25 14.00
CA GLN A 1217 -19.47 -30.83 14.63
C GLN A 1217 -19.07 -32.14 13.94
N VAL A 1218 -17.79 -32.31 13.56
CA VAL A 1218 -17.36 -33.44 12.71
C VAL A 1218 -16.13 -34.22 13.20
N GLY A 1219 -15.48 -33.77 14.27
CA GLY A 1219 -14.44 -34.55 14.96
C GLY A 1219 -13.70 -33.75 16.02
N TRP A 1220 -12.93 -34.45 16.85
CA TRP A 1220 -11.96 -33.84 17.76
C TRP A 1220 -10.60 -33.72 17.10
N VAL A 1221 -9.90 -32.62 17.35
CA VAL A 1221 -8.48 -32.45 17.00
C VAL A 1221 -7.64 -32.89 18.20
N ASP A 1222 -6.68 -33.79 17.97
CA ASP A 1222 -5.61 -34.05 18.93
C ASP A 1222 -4.70 -32.82 18.97
N MET A 1223 -4.83 -32.03 20.04
CA MET A 1223 -4.14 -30.75 20.16
C MET A 1223 -2.65 -30.87 20.45
N ASP A 1224 -2.18 -32.00 20.97
CA ASP A 1224 -0.75 -32.17 21.25
C ASP A 1224 -0.03 -32.81 20.05
N ALA A 1225 -0.71 -33.68 19.30
CA ALA A 1225 -0.26 -34.07 17.97
C ALA A 1225 -0.33 -32.91 16.97
N TYR A 1226 -1.30 -31.99 17.10
CA TYR A 1226 -1.39 -30.78 16.27
C TYR A 1226 -0.38 -29.70 16.67
N ASP A 1227 -0.11 -29.49 17.96
CA ASP A 1227 0.99 -28.65 18.44
C ASP A 1227 2.35 -29.17 17.93
N ALA A 1228 2.61 -30.47 18.07
CA ALA A 1228 3.78 -31.11 17.48
C ALA A 1228 3.80 -30.98 15.94
N TRP A 1229 2.65 -31.01 15.26
CA TRP A 1229 2.59 -30.79 13.82
C TRP A 1229 2.96 -29.36 13.44
N LEU A 1230 2.42 -28.35 14.14
CA LEU A 1230 2.68 -26.92 13.94
C LEU A 1230 4.15 -26.59 14.19
N HIS A 1231 4.75 -27.15 15.23
CA HIS A 1231 6.19 -27.09 15.47
C HIS A 1231 6.98 -27.66 14.30
N ASN A 1232 6.71 -28.93 13.92
CA ASN A 1232 7.49 -29.63 12.91
C ASN A 1232 7.31 -29.10 11.46
N HIS A 1233 6.16 -28.52 11.13
CA HIS A 1233 5.84 -28.09 9.75
C HIS A 1233 5.87 -26.56 9.57
N LEU A 1234 5.50 -25.78 10.59
CA LEU A 1234 5.49 -24.30 10.50
C LEU A 1234 6.68 -23.65 11.24
N GLY A 1235 7.44 -24.42 12.03
CA GLY A 1235 8.52 -23.90 12.87
C GLY A 1235 8.02 -23.02 14.02
N TRP A 1236 6.79 -23.27 14.50
CA TRP A 1236 6.11 -22.49 15.52
C TRP A 1236 6.10 -23.23 16.85
N GLU A 1237 6.75 -22.66 17.87
CA GLU A 1237 6.76 -23.17 19.25
C GLU A 1237 5.68 -22.46 20.10
N ARG A 1238 5.14 -23.18 21.09
CA ARG A 1238 3.90 -22.88 21.85
C ARG A 1238 4.07 -21.78 22.91
#